data_AF-A0A4S9X5Q1-F1
#
_entry.id   AF-A0A4S9X5Q1-F1
#
_cell.length_a   1.000
_cell.length_b   1.000
_cell.length_c   1.000
_cell.angle_alpha   90.00
_cell.angle_beta   90.00
_cell.angle_gamma   90.00
#
_symmetry.space_group_name_H-M   'P 1'
#
loop_
_entity.id
_entity.type
_entity.pdbx_description
1 polymer ?
#
loop_
_entity_poly.entity_id
_entity_poly.type
_entity_poly.pdbx_seq_one_letter_code
_entity_poly.pdbx_strand_id
1 'polypeptide(L)'
;MAVGISQDFCSTRHWLLTICSYSVNCSLGQRLLMCKAVARYYLLNYSQYNPLNPSQDQMITVMAIASSAAVVGDLVAAGISYLTSEYLTRVGEATLGTTSCFQTRRDFAELCMNVTLNDHPHNGVHSHEDSYEEMALALDIDTRDRKPILFDPANAAFMKAYLEILHRNIEKVACDFWWIDWQQGSYSKLPGLDPLWLLNHFHYLDNGRDKETIPLIFSRYAGPGSHRYPVGFSGDTVVTWASLAFQPEFTATASNVGYGWWSHDIGGHIFGGRDDELVTRWVQLGVFSPIFRLHSSDSKWNSKEPWLYRSECGKVMSEFMRLRHRMVPFLYTQNVLGSEQDEPLVQPMYWSHPDMEAAYEFQNQYTFGPSLLVAPIVQPRNPVTNLAAVKAWLPAGKRYVDVFTGTVYDGDREIVFYRRLSEYPVLAPEGSITVLDEAAAPANGCANPDAFEAIVVIGQDAKSSNIESVADDDDTNARLSSSSTTCQREMVLRFDQATGTLIAELNDARSWNFTFLSLGSIPSDLRISDDGVDITPTATVTLKPLFESQTQSLRISCKFPTSTPAKHTLTITLGPDPQLGIVDPRPRLEQMIMDFQIDFAIKDRLWDAIKKMREKGLSSCLGTLMAFGLKEGIVEPVLEMLVADRRLFLSA
;
A
#
# COMPACT_ATOMS: atom_id res chain seq x y z
N MET A 1 15.15 19.33 22.96
CA MET A 1 14.30 19.36 24.17
C MET A 1 13.23 18.31 23.99
N ALA A 2 13.21 17.30 24.85
CA ALA A 2 12.19 16.26 24.85
C ALA A 2 10.84 16.88 25.24
N VAL A 3 9.82 16.75 24.39
CA VAL A 3 8.45 17.06 24.78
C VAL A 3 7.87 15.79 25.38
N GLY A 4 7.63 15.84 26.69
CA GLY A 4 7.14 14.72 27.47
C GLY A 4 5.74 14.30 27.03
N ILE A 5 5.63 13.03 26.63
CA ILE A 5 4.37 12.32 26.56
C ILE A 5 4.02 11.97 28.01
N SER A 6 3.04 12.67 28.58
CA SER A 6 2.56 12.39 29.94
C SER A 6 1.89 11.02 29.98
N GLN A 7 2.41 10.16 30.85
CA GLN A 7 1.77 8.94 31.33
C GLN A 7 0.43 9.29 31.99
N ASP A 8 -0.69 9.08 31.30
CA ASP A 8 -2.01 8.85 31.90
C ASP A 8 -3.01 8.43 30.81
N PHE A 9 -2.83 7.21 30.29
CA PHE A 9 -3.71 6.57 29.28
C PHE A 9 -4.35 5.28 29.82
N CYS A 10 -4.79 5.29 31.09
CA CYS A 10 -5.37 4.10 31.75
C CYS A 10 -6.88 4.16 32.04
N SER A 11 -7.64 5.07 31.43
CA SER A 11 -9.11 5.08 31.58
C SER A 11 -9.87 5.49 30.31
N THR A 12 -9.78 4.67 29.27
CA THR A 12 -10.33 4.96 27.93
C THR A 12 -11.46 4.02 27.49
N ARG A 13 -12.27 3.49 28.42
CA ARG A 13 -13.48 2.69 28.06
C ARG A 13 -14.71 3.53 27.65
N HIS A 14 -14.72 4.85 27.86
CA HIS A 14 -15.89 5.70 27.58
C HIS A 14 -15.71 6.71 26.43
N TRP A 15 -14.47 6.94 25.95
CA TRP A 15 -14.21 7.93 24.89
C TRP A 15 -14.42 7.39 23.46
N LEU A 16 -14.24 6.08 23.24
CA LEU A 16 -14.39 5.46 21.92
C LEU A 16 -15.83 5.54 21.37
N LEU A 17 -16.84 5.53 22.24
CA LEU A 17 -18.25 5.55 21.80
C LEU A 17 -18.78 6.95 21.47
N THR A 18 -18.15 8.02 21.96
CA THR A 18 -18.64 9.39 21.76
C THR A 18 -18.05 10.07 20.51
N ILE A 19 -16.90 9.61 20.01
CA ILE A 19 -16.32 10.10 18.74
C ILE A 19 -17.03 9.49 17.53
N CYS A 20 -17.56 8.26 17.63
CA CYS A 20 -18.37 7.63 16.58
C CYS A 20 -19.70 8.35 16.29
N SER A 21 -20.19 9.19 17.21
CA SER A 21 -21.46 9.92 17.05
C SER A 21 -21.35 11.31 16.39
N TYR A 22 -20.16 11.75 15.99
CA TYR A 22 -19.93 13.02 15.26
C TYR A 22 -19.55 12.83 13.78
N SER A 23 -19.92 11.69 13.18
CA SER A 23 -19.89 11.43 11.74
C SER A 23 -21.10 12.07 11.03
N VAL A 24 -21.16 13.41 11.00
CA VAL A 24 -22.21 14.14 10.30
C VAL A 24 -21.60 15.03 9.20
N ASN A 25 -21.95 14.69 7.96
CA ASN A 25 -21.83 15.46 6.71
C ASN A 25 -20.43 15.67 6.09
N CYS A 26 -19.77 14.58 5.68
CA CYS A 26 -19.01 14.58 4.42
C CYS A 26 -19.85 13.80 3.41
N SER A 27 -20.09 14.33 2.21
CA SER A 27 -20.94 13.61 1.24
C SER A 27 -20.24 12.32 0.79
N LEU A 28 -20.99 11.24 0.58
CA LEU A 28 -20.50 9.94 0.06
C LEU A 28 -19.57 10.14 -1.16
N GLY A 29 -19.90 11.12 -2.02
CA GLY A 29 -19.09 11.52 -3.16
C GLY A 29 -17.67 11.98 -2.81
N GLN A 30 -17.47 12.77 -1.76
CA GLN A 30 -16.13 13.26 -1.35
C GLN A 30 -15.19 12.12 -0.93
N ARG A 31 -15.74 11.05 -0.34
CA ARG A 31 -14.96 9.91 0.14
C ARG A 31 -14.66 8.91 -0.99
N LEU A 32 -15.62 8.65 -1.87
CA LEU A 32 -15.47 7.84 -3.11
C LEU A 32 -14.37 8.38 -4.06
N LEU A 33 -14.23 9.71 -4.11
CA LEU A 33 -13.27 10.43 -4.95
C LEU A 33 -11.81 10.18 -4.51
N MET A 34 -11.57 10.13 -3.20
CA MET A 34 -10.25 9.89 -2.61
C MET A 34 -9.80 8.42 -2.78
N CYS A 35 -10.73 7.49 -2.98
CA CYS A 35 -10.47 6.06 -3.19
C CYS A 35 -9.62 5.78 -4.44
N LYS A 36 -9.91 6.51 -5.53
CA LYS A 36 -9.14 6.44 -6.78
C LYS A 36 -7.74 7.00 -6.58
N ALA A 37 -7.68 8.19 -6.02
CA ALA A 37 -6.47 8.92 -5.76
C ALA A 37 -5.48 8.07 -4.92
N VAL A 38 -5.92 7.60 -3.76
CA VAL A 38 -5.13 6.85 -2.77
C VAL A 38 -4.59 5.51 -3.29
N ALA A 39 -5.35 4.83 -4.16
CA ALA A 39 -4.90 3.59 -4.80
C ALA A 39 -3.78 3.83 -5.84
N ARG A 40 -3.70 5.05 -6.42
CA ARG A 40 -2.82 5.44 -7.52
C ARG A 40 -1.43 5.91 -7.08
N TYR A 41 -1.26 6.42 -5.87
CA TYR A 41 -0.03 7.20 -5.61
C TYR A 41 1.20 6.35 -5.43
N TYR A 42 2.11 6.47 -6.40
CA TYR A 42 3.55 6.36 -6.24
C TYR A 42 4.10 7.77 -6.14
N LEU A 43 4.51 8.26 -4.97
CA LEU A 43 5.42 9.40 -4.99
C LEU A 43 6.80 8.84 -5.20
N LEU A 44 7.47 9.27 -6.26
CA LEU A 44 8.92 9.33 -6.28
C LEU A 44 9.26 10.79 -6.04
N ASN A 45 9.86 11.10 -4.89
CA ASN A 45 10.47 12.41 -4.73
C ASN A 45 11.74 12.46 -5.59
N TYR A 46 11.72 13.30 -6.62
CA TYR A 46 12.96 13.70 -7.29
C TYR A 46 13.41 15.04 -6.69
N SER A 47 14.27 14.95 -5.68
CA SER A 47 15.12 16.06 -5.27
C SER A 47 16.56 15.56 -5.35
N GLN A 48 17.17 15.73 -6.52
CA GLN A 48 18.62 15.71 -6.65
C GLN A 48 19.14 17.13 -6.74
N TYR A 49 20.05 17.46 -5.82
CA TYR A 49 20.98 18.56 -5.91
C TYR A 49 21.68 18.60 -7.30
N ASN A 50 21.21 19.46 -8.20
CA ASN A 50 22.06 20.05 -9.22
C ASN A 50 22.02 21.58 -9.06
N PRO A 51 23.10 22.21 -8.56
CA PRO A 51 23.17 23.67 -8.42
C PRO A 51 23.18 24.42 -9.76
N LEU A 52 23.00 23.72 -10.89
CA LEU A 52 23.02 24.26 -12.25
C LEU A 52 21.94 23.67 -13.20
N ASN A 53 20.76 23.30 -12.70
CA ASN A 53 19.60 22.66 -13.40
C ASN A 53 19.52 21.15 -13.19
N PRO A 54 18.53 20.62 -12.43
CA PRO A 54 17.98 19.34 -12.82
C PRO A 54 17.28 19.56 -14.16
N SER A 55 17.90 19.18 -15.28
CA SER A 55 17.23 19.30 -16.58
C SER A 55 16.01 18.39 -16.59
N GLN A 56 14.91 18.85 -17.19
CA GLN A 56 13.67 18.11 -17.38
C GLN A 56 13.93 16.70 -17.92
N ASP A 57 14.96 16.57 -18.76
CA ASP A 57 15.48 15.31 -19.30
C ASP A 57 15.81 14.28 -18.22
N GLN A 58 16.28 14.67 -17.03
CA GLN A 58 16.62 13.73 -15.96
C GLN A 58 15.40 13.14 -15.26
N MET A 59 14.34 13.93 -15.02
CA MET A 59 13.08 13.41 -14.46
C MET A 59 12.38 12.50 -15.48
N ILE A 60 12.35 12.93 -16.75
CA ILE A 60 11.84 12.10 -17.85
C ILE A 60 12.69 10.83 -18.00
N THR A 61 14.02 10.90 -17.86
CA THR A 61 14.90 9.74 -17.91
C THR A 61 14.70 8.79 -16.74
N VAL A 62 14.54 9.29 -15.52
CA VAL A 62 14.23 8.47 -14.32
C VAL A 62 12.90 7.75 -14.50
N MET A 63 11.89 8.41 -15.06
CA MET A 63 10.59 7.81 -15.30
C MET A 63 10.57 6.90 -16.53
N ALA A 64 11.35 7.21 -17.56
CA ALA A 64 11.63 6.29 -18.67
C ALA A 64 12.42 5.07 -18.20
N ILE A 65 13.32 5.22 -17.23
CA ILE A 65 14.01 4.13 -16.55
C ILE A 65 13.01 3.33 -15.71
N ALA A 66 12.12 3.97 -14.95
CA ALA A 66 11.07 3.27 -14.20
C ALA A 66 10.16 2.46 -15.15
N SER A 67 9.66 3.10 -16.21
CA SER A 67 8.84 2.48 -17.26
C SER A 67 9.59 1.33 -17.97
N SER A 68 10.85 1.53 -18.35
CA SER A 68 11.69 0.49 -19.00
C SER A 68 12.17 -0.62 -18.05
N ALA A 69 12.28 -0.33 -16.75
CA ALA A 69 12.53 -1.30 -15.69
C ALA A 69 11.23 -2.01 -15.24
N ALA A 70 10.09 -1.69 -15.87
CA ALA A 70 8.76 -2.13 -15.48
C ALA A 70 8.47 -1.90 -13.97
N VAL A 71 9.03 -0.83 -13.41
CA VAL A 71 8.67 -0.28 -12.09
C VAL A 71 7.51 0.68 -12.36
N VAL A 72 6.30 0.27 -11.97
CA VAL A 72 5.08 1.04 -12.22
C VAL A 72 5.04 2.25 -11.29
N GLY A 73 4.60 3.40 -11.79
CA GLY A 73 4.50 4.64 -11.03
C GLY A 73 3.52 5.63 -11.66
N ASP A 74 2.48 6.03 -10.93
CA ASP A 74 1.38 6.86 -11.45
C ASP A 74 1.41 8.33 -10.99
N LEU A 75 2.43 8.73 -10.21
CA LEU A 75 2.58 10.09 -9.72
C LEU A 75 4.06 10.50 -9.64
N VAL A 76 4.33 11.78 -9.92
CA VAL A 76 5.61 12.41 -9.61
C VAL A 76 5.37 13.55 -8.64
N ALA A 77 6.05 13.51 -7.49
CA ALA A 77 6.13 14.66 -6.63
C ALA A 77 7.43 15.38 -6.93
N ALA A 78 7.31 16.57 -7.51
CA ALA A 78 8.43 17.47 -7.59
C ALA A 78 8.52 18.16 -6.22
N GLY A 79 9.36 17.63 -5.33
CA GLY A 79 9.72 18.29 -4.09
C GLY A 79 10.54 19.53 -4.42
N ILE A 80 9.86 20.61 -4.78
CA ILE A 80 10.52 21.85 -5.14
C ILE A 80 10.07 22.94 -4.20
N SER A 81 11.05 23.51 -3.51
CA SER A 81 11.01 24.77 -2.78
C SER A 81 10.79 25.96 -3.72
N TYR A 82 9.77 25.92 -4.60
CA TYR A 82 9.48 27.00 -5.54
C TYR A 82 8.80 28.18 -4.88
N LEU A 83 8.15 27.98 -3.73
CA LEU A 83 7.26 28.98 -3.15
C LEU A 83 7.79 29.66 -1.90
N THR A 84 8.92 29.23 -1.30
CA THR A 84 9.53 29.99 -0.20
C THR A 84 11.05 29.99 -0.12
N SER A 85 11.53 31.16 0.31
CA SER A 85 12.81 31.80 0.05
C SER A 85 14.02 31.36 0.90
N GLU A 86 14.39 30.08 0.91
CA GLU A 86 15.69 29.70 1.49
C GLU A 86 16.73 29.15 0.50
N TYR A 87 16.33 28.70 -0.71
CA TYR A 87 17.28 28.03 -1.61
C TYR A 87 17.85 28.90 -2.75
N LEU A 88 17.11 29.91 -3.22
CA LEU A 88 17.56 30.77 -4.33
C LEU A 88 18.52 31.88 -3.91
N THR A 89 18.68 32.16 -2.61
CA THR A 89 19.60 33.19 -2.10
C THR A 89 21.08 32.81 -2.26
N ARG A 90 21.40 31.57 -2.67
CA ARG A 90 22.78 31.11 -2.91
C ARG A 90 23.15 30.86 -4.36
N VAL A 91 22.20 30.87 -5.29
CA VAL A 91 22.47 30.66 -6.72
C VAL A 91 22.01 31.91 -7.46
N GLY A 92 22.96 32.79 -7.75
CA GLY A 92 22.71 33.92 -8.65
C GLY A 92 22.21 33.42 -9.99
N GLU A 93 21.15 34.05 -10.49
CA GLU A 93 20.72 34.04 -11.88
C GLU A 93 20.43 32.67 -12.51
N ALA A 94 19.23 32.13 -12.27
CA ALA A 94 18.59 31.20 -13.20
C ALA A 94 17.06 31.27 -13.07
N THR A 95 16.43 32.17 -13.81
CA THR A 95 14.99 32.15 -14.08
C THR A 95 14.67 30.97 -15.01
N LEU A 96 14.13 29.88 -14.46
CA LEU A 96 13.42 28.88 -15.26
C LEU A 96 12.08 29.48 -15.67
N GLY A 97 11.94 29.82 -16.95
CA GLY A 97 10.68 30.35 -17.49
C GLY A 97 9.57 29.31 -17.48
N THR A 98 8.32 29.78 -17.30
CA THR A 98 7.06 29.03 -17.35
C THR A 98 6.96 28.02 -18.50
N THR A 99 7.58 28.31 -19.65
CA THR A 99 7.61 27.44 -20.85
C THR A 99 8.22 26.07 -20.59
N SER A 100 9.20 25.97 -19.68
CA SER A 100 9.81 24.68 -19.30
C SER A 100 8.78 23.83 -18.53
N CYS A 101 8.28 24.31 -17.39
CA CYS A 101 7.32 23.58 -16.55
C CYS A 101 6.07 23.08 -17.32
N PHE A 102 5.56 23.88 -18.27
CA PHE A 102 4.45 23.51 -19.16
C PHE A 102 4.75 22.30 -20.06
N GLN A 103 5.99 22.12 -20.51
CA GLN A 103 6.38 20.96 -21.30
C GLN A 103 6.41 19.72 -20.40
N THR A 104 7.01 19.85 -19.21
CA THR A 104 7.10 18.74 -18.24
C THR A 104 5.75 18.21 -17.78
N ARG A 105 4.76 19.08 -17.48
CA ARG A 105 3.41 18.62 -17.12
C ARG A 105 2.75 17.85 -18.27
N ARG A 106 2.93 18.28 -19.52
CA ARG A 106 2.42 17.58 -20.70
C ARG A 106 3.11 16.23 -20.91
N ASP A 107 4.43 16.19 -20.77
CA ASP A 107 5.20 14.95 -20.91
C ASP A 107 4.78 13.90 -19.86
N PHE A 108 4.50 14.32 -18.61
CA PHE A 108 3.97 13.42 -17.58
C PHE A 108 2.53 12.98 -17.85
N ALA A 109 1.68 13.86 -18.39
CA ALA A 109 0.32 13.50 -18.78
C ALA A 109 0.29 12.49 -19.94
N GLU A 110 1.26 12.54 -20.88
CA GLU A 110 1.43 11.51 -21.92
C GLU A 110 1.81 10.13 -21.35
N LEU A 111 2.40 10.10 -20.16
CA LEU A 111 2.74 8.88 -19.42
C LEU A 111 1.67 8.48 -18.39
N CYS A 112 0.49 9.10 -18.44
CA CYS A 112 -0.61 8.90 -17.49
C CYS A 112 -0.23 9.16 -16.02
N MET A 113 0.67 10.12 -15.78
CA MET A 113 1.10 10.51 -14.43
C MET A 113 0.59 11.89 -14.05
N ASN A 114 0.30 12.05 -12.75
CA ASN A 114 -0.02 13.35 -12.16
C ASN A 114 1.23 13.99 -11.53
N VAL A 115 1.19 15.31 -11.36
CA VAL A 115 2.23 16.13 -10.73
C VAL A 115 1.67 16.81 -9.49
N THR A 116 2.41 16.70 -8.39
CA THR A 116 2.15 17.49 -7.17
C THR A 116 3.34 18.36 -6.81
N LEU A 117 3.05 19.56 -6.30
CA LEU A 117 4.03 20.52 -5.78
C LEU A 117 3.85 20.68 -4.27
N ASN A 118 4.98 20.77 -3.56
CA ASN A 118 5.02 21.09 -2.15
C ASN A 118 4.87 22.61 -1.95
N ASP A 119 3.91 23.01 -1.13
CA ASP A 119 3.66 24.39 -0.74
C ASP A 119 3.99 24.62 0.75
N HIS A 120 4.82 25.62 0.99
CA HIS A 120 5.26 26.08 2.30
C HIS A 120 4.94 27.57 2.44
N PRO A 121 3.68 28.00 2.63
CA PRO A 121 3.29 29.38 2.34
C PRO A 121 3.79 30.44 3.35
N HIS A 122 4.54 30.05 4.38
CA HIS A 122 4.91 30.89 5.53
C HIS A 122 5.65 32.19 5.16
N ASN A 123 6.62 32.16 4.24
CA ASN A 123 7.42 33.35 3.90
C ASN A 123 6.66 34.37 3.05
N GLY A 124 5.43 34.06 2.63
CA GLY A 124 4.64 34.91 1.75
C GLY A 124 5.16 34.88 0.31
N VAL A 125 4.68 35.85 -0.49
CA VAL A 125 4.98 35.94 -1.92
C VAL A 125 5.97 37.07 -2.17
N HIS A 126 7.12 36.77 -2.77
CA HIS A 126 8.22 37.69 -3.02
C HIS A 126 8.20 38.29 -4.42
N SER A 127 8.85 39.46 -4.59
CA SER A 127 8.84 40.23 -5.85
C SER A 127 9.48 39.56 -7.07
N HIS A 128 10.11 38.40 -6.91
CA HIS A 128 10.71 37.62 -8.00
C HIS A 128 9.80 36.48 -8.47
N GLU A 129 8.67 36.26 -7.78
CA GLU A 129 7.67 35.26 -8.18
C GLU A 129 6.73 35.85 -9.22
N ASP A 130 6.37 35.03 -10.22
CA ASP A 130 5.57 35.47 -11.38
C ASP A 130 4.23 36.09 -10.99
N SER A 131 3.59 35.57 -9.93
CA SER A 131 2.27 36.02 -9.46
C SER A 131 2.31 37.26 -8.54
N TYR A 132 3.50 37.79 -8.21
CA TYR A 132 3.64 38.85 -7.21
C TYR A 132 2.91 40.15 -7.58
N GLU A 133 3.13 40.68 -8.78
CA GLU A 133 2.53 41.96 -9.19
C GLU A 133 1.00 41.87 -9.31
N GLU A 134 0.49 40.72 -9.80
CA GLU A 134 -0.95 40.47 -9.91
C GLU A 134 -1.61 40.34 -8.53
N MET A 135 -0.95 39.63 -7.60
CA MET A 135 -1.44 39.47 -6.23
C MET A 135 -1.35 40.79 -5.44
N ALA A 136 -0.29 41.58 -5.64
CA ALA A 136 -0.16 42.90 -5.01
C ALA A 136 -1.27 43.86 -5.48
N LEU A 137 -1.57 43.87 -6.79
CA LEU A 137 -2.66 44.65 -7.35
C LEU A 137 -4.02 44.23 -6.75
N ALA A 138 -4.27 42.92 -6.61
CA ALA A 138 -5.50 42.40 -6.02
C ALA A 138 -5.67 42.75 -4.53
N LEU A 139 -4.56 43.01 -3.83
CA LEU A 139 -4.51 43.33 -2.40
C LEU A 139 -4.30 44.82 -2.11
N ASP A 140 -4.24 45.67 -3.14
CA ASP A 140 -3.95 47.11 -3.04
C ASP A 140 -2.60 47.38 -2.31
N ILE A 141 -1.58 46.58 -2.64
CA ILE A 141 -0.22 46.68 -2.09
C ILE A 141 0.71 47.39 -3.08
N ASP A 142 1.45 48.38 -2.58
CA ASP A 142 2.46 49.11 -3.36
C ASP A 142 3.73 48.27 -3.59
N THR A 143 4.05 48.01 -4.86
CA THR A 143 5.16 47.15 -5.26
C THR A 143 6.49 47.88 -5.47
N ARG A 144 6.54 49.22 -5.33
CA ARG A 144 7.75 50.03 -5.56
C ARG A 144 8.97 49.58 -4.75
N ASP A 145 8.75 49.19 -3.50
CA ASP A 145 9.80 48.75 -2.57
C ASP A 145 10.13 47.25 -2.71
N ARG A 146 9.43 46.50 -3.56
CA ARG A 146 9.60 45.04 -3.76
C ARG A 146 9.55 44.22 -2.46
N LYS A 147 8.71 44.65 -1.50
CA LYS A 147 8.52 43.96 -0.21
C LYS A 147 7.66 42.70 -0.40
N PRO A 148 7.94 41.61 0.32
CA PRO A 148 7.09 40.42 0.23
C PRO A 148 5.67 40.70 0.73
N ILE A 149 4.69 40.10 0.06
CA ILE A 149 3.32 40.00 0.53
C ILE A 149 3.30 38.92 1.62
N LEU A 150 3.26 39.34 2.89
CA LEU A 150 3.31 38.42 4.03
C LEU A 150 2.08 37.50 4.06
N PHE A 151 2.32 36.23 4.42
CA PHE A 151 1.26 35.24 4.56
C PHE A 151 0.25 35.63 5.64
N ASP A 152 -1.03 35.71 5.26
CA ASP A 152 -2.11 36.08 6.18
C ASP A 152 -3.37 35.23 5.95
N PRO A 153 -3.39 33.99 6.47
CA PRO A 153 -4.50 33.06 6.25
C PRO A 153 -5.79 33.50 6.95
N ALA A 154 -5.71 34.49 7.85
CA ALA A 154 -6.86 35.07 8.53
C ALA A 154 -7.56 36.16 7.70
N ASN A 155 -6.95 36.63 6.61
CA ASN A 155 -7.49 37.67 5.76
C ASN A 155 -8.16 37.06 4.52
N ALA A 156 -9.47 37.28 4.37
CA ALA A 156 -10.24 36.73 3.26
C ALA A 156 -9.79 37.26 1.88
N ALA A 157 -9.37 38.52 1.78
CA ALA A 157 -8.84 39.07 0.52
C ALA A 157 -7.50 38.41 0.16
N PHE A 158 -6.63 38.20 1.16
CA PHE A 158 -5.38 37.45 0.99
C PHE A 158 -5.66 36.01 0.52
N MET A 159 -6.50 35.25 1.22
CA MET A 159 -6.82 33.87 0.84
C MET A 159 -7.44 33.76 -0.55
N LYS A 160 -8.28 34.73 -0.93
CA LYS A 160 -8.84 34.79 -2.29
C LYS A 160 -7.74 34.99 -3.33
N ALA A 161 -6.85 35.95 -3.14
CA ALA A 161 -5.74 36.19 -4.07
C ALA A 161 -4.74 35.02 -4.09
N TYR A 162 -4.47 34.42 -2.92
CA TYR A 162 -3.60 33.26 -2.76
C TYR A 162 -4.12 32.04 -3.55
N LEU A 163 -5.42 31.75 -3.51
CA LEU A 163 -6.00 30.64 -4.28
C LEU A 163 -6.21 31.04 -5.75
N GLU A 164 -6.96 32.11 -6.02
CA GLU A 164 -7.44 32.45 -7.37
C GLU A 164 -6.37 33.03 -8.31
N ILE A 165 -5.28 33.56 -7.76
CA ILE A 165 -4.18 34.14 -8.54
C ILE A 165 -2.95 33.25 -8.42
N LEU A 166 -2.34 33.16 -7.22
CA LEU A 166 -1.07 32.45 -7.05
C LEU A 166 -1.19 30.96 -7.43
N HIS A 167 -2.10 30.23 -6.78
CA HIS A 167 -2.24 28.79 -7.01
C HIS A 167 -2.79 28.47 -8.39
N ARG A 168 -3.85 29.17 -8.83
CA ARG A 168 -4.41 28.95 -10.18
C ARG A 168 -3.43 29.22 -11.31
N ASN A 169 -2.56 30.23 -11.17
CA ASN A 169 -1.54 30.46 -12.19
C ASN A 169 -0.53 29.32 -12.27
N ILE A 170 -0.23 28.64 -11.15
CA ILE A 170 0.70 27.50 -11.13
C ILE A 170 0.00 26.21 -11.59
N GLU A 171 -1.23 25.96 -11.18
CA GLU A 171 -2.01 24.78 -11.58
C GLU A 171 -2.18 24.66 -13.09
N LYS A 172 -2.40 25.79 -13.77
CA LYS A 172 -2.51 25.83 -15.24
C LYS A 172 -1.28 25.22 -15.93
N VAL A 173 -0.12 25.24 -15.28
CA VAL A 173 1.18 25.02 -15.95
C VAL A 173 1.96 23.83 -15.39
N ALA A 174 1.83 23.52 -14.10
CA ALA A 174 2.78 22.64 -13.41
C ALA A 174 2.20 21.73 -12.31
N CYS A 175 0.95 21.91 -11.88
CA CYS A 175 0.44 21.25 -10.68
C CYS A 175 -0.97 20.69 -10.89
N ASP A 176 -1.17 19.41 -10.62
CA ASP A 176 -2.51 18.78 -10.66
C ASP A 176 -3.18 18.81 -9.28
N PHE A 177 -2.39 18.74 -8.21
CA PHE A 177 -2.86 18.91 -6.83
C PHE A 177 -1.73 19.28 -5.87
N TRP A 178 -2.08 19.81 -4.70
CA TRP A 178 -1.13 20.40 -3.78
C TRP A 178 -0.74 19.48 -2.62
N TRP A 179 0.55 19.54 -2.27
CA TRP A 179 1.04 19.07 -0.99
C TRP A 179 1.28 20.27 -0.07
N ILE A 180 0.41 20.44 0.91
CA ILE A 180 0.47 21.50 1.92
C ILE A 180 1.37 21.08 3.08
N ASP A 181 2.54 21.70 3.19
CA ASP A 181 3.53 21.38 4.22
C ASP A 181 3.69 22.54 5.23
N TRP A 182 2.65 22.74 6.03
CA TRP A 182 2.65 23.71 7.13
C TRP A 182 3.29 23.12 8.39
N GLN A 183 4.31 23.80 8.91
CA GLN A 183 5.05 23.36 10.11
C GLN A 183 5.16 24.45 11.18
N GLN A 184 4.56 25.62 10.94
CA GLN A 184 4.70 26.80 11.79
C GLN A 184 3.70 26.83 12.96
N GLY A 185 3.03 25.71 13.22
CA GLY A 185 2.06 25.54 14.30
C GLY A 185 0.89 26.51 14.19
N SER A 186 0.36 26.94 15.33
CA SER A 186 -0.80 27.84 15.42
C SER A 186 -0.47 29.32 15.20
N TYR A 187 0.66 29.64 14.57
CA TYR A 187 1.03 31.03 14.30
C TYR A 187 0.10 31.64 13.25
N SER A 188 -0.86 32.41 13.71
CA SER A 188 -1.77 33.18 12.87
C SER A 188 -2.20 34.47 13.57
N LYS A 189 -2.74 35.42 12.82
CA LYS A 189 -3.30 36.67 13.38
C LYS A 189 -4.58 36.42 14.20
N LEU A 190 -5.17 35.23 14.12
CA LEU A 190 -6.35 34.84 14.89
C LEU A 190 -5.94 33.91 16.05
N PRO A 191 -6.06 34.35 17.31
CA PRO A 191 -5.71 33.53 18.46
C PRO A 191 -6.45 32.18 18.46
N GLY A 192 -5.70 31.09 18.58
CA GLY A 192 -6.26 29.72 18.67
C GLY A 192 -6.58 29.06 17.32
N LEU A 193 -6.42 29.76 16.19
CA LEU A 193 -6.54 29.16 14.87
C LEU A 193 -5.22 28.53 14.43
N ASP A 194 -5.22 27.22 14.19
CA ASP A 194 -4.16 26.54 13.43
C ASP A 194 -4.41 26.73 11.93
N PRO A 195 -3.52 27.44 11.20
CA PRO A 195 -3.66 27.64 9.76
C PRO A 195 -3.78 26.35 8.95
N LEU A 196 -3.23 25.22 9.43
CA LEU A 196 -3.26 23.97 8.70
C LEU A 196 -4.69 23.46 8.46
N TRP A 197 -5.60 23.68 9.41
CA TRP A 197 -7.02 23.37 9.22
C TRP A 197 -7.64 24.17 8.09
N LEU A 198 -7.36 25.48 8.08
CA LEU A 198 -7.87 26.42 7.10
C LEU A 198 -7.33 26.10 5.71
N LEU A 199 -6.02 25.86 5.62
CA LEU A 199 -5.34 25.48 4.39
C LEU A 199 -5.90 24.16 3.84
N ASN A 200 -6.01 23.12 4.67
CA ASN A 200 -6.55 21.84 4.23
C ASN A 200 -7.98 21.95 3.70
N HIS A 201 -8.82 22.72 4.38
CA HIS A 201 -10.20 22.93 3.97
C HIS A 201 -10.29 23.68 2.63
N PHE A 202 -9.65 24.84 2.52
CA PHE A 202 -9.79 25.69 1.33
C PHE A 202 -9.06 25.14 0.11
N HIS A 203 -7.86 24.55 0.27
CA HIS A 203 -7.17 23.91 -0.84
C HIS A 203 -7.94 22.71 -1.40
N TYR A 204 -8.55 21.89 -0.52
CA TYR A 204 -9.39 20.78 -0.98
C TYR A 204 -10.62 21.28 -1.75
N LEU A 205 -11.31 22.30 -1.24
CA LEU A 205 -12.47 22.87 -1.92
C LEU A 205 -12.10 23.56 -3.24
N ASP A 206 -10.98 24.28 -3.28
CA ASP A 206 -10.52 24.96 -4.48
C ASP A 206 -10.07 23.95 -5.55
N ASN A 207 -9.33 22.91 -5.16
CA ASN A 207 -8.90 21.86 -6.08
C ASN A 207 -10.10 21.13 -6.74
N GLY A 208 -11.25 21.03 -6.07
CA GLY A 208 -12.49 20.45 -6.62
C GLY A 208 -13.51 21.45 -7.18
N ARG A 209 -13.19 22.75 -7.21
CA ARG A 209 -14.15 23.83 -7.52
C ARG A 209 -14.81 23.71 -8.88
N ASP A 210 -14.03 23.39 -9.90
CA ASP A 210 -14.49 23.41 -11.30
C ASP A 210 -15.21 22.11 -11.70
N LYS A 211 -15.23 21.10 -10.80
CA LYS A 211 -15.80 19.76 -11.04
C LYS A 211 -15.20 19.04 -12.26
N GLU A 212 -14.06 19.53 -12.74
CA GLU A 212 -13.22 18.92 -13.78
C GLU A 212 -12.07 18.10 -13.18
N THR A 213 -12.05 17.92 -11.86
CA THR A 213 -11.00 17.23 -11.11
C THR A 213 -11.60 16.57 -9.88
N ILE A 214 -11.01 15.44 -9.48
CA ILE A 214 -11.27 14.80 -8.19
C ILE A 214 -10.42 15.53 -7.14
N PRO A 215 -11.03 16.23 -6.16
CA PRO A 215 -10.27 16.97 -5.17
C PRO A 215 -9.34 16.07 -4.34
N LEU A 216 -8.08 16.48 -4.27
CA LEU A 216 -7.04 15.82 -3.51
C LEU A 216 -6.04 16.85 -2.99
N ILE A 217 -5.55 16.62 -1.77
CA ILE A 217 -4.36 17.28 -1.26
C ILE A 217 -3.55 16.32 -0.38
N PHE A 218 -2.26 16.58 -0.23
CA PHE A 218 -1.45 16.00 0.83
C PHE A 218 -1.23 17.02 1.92
N SER A 219 -1.22 16.57 3.18
CA SER A 219 -0.97 17.47 4.29
C SER A 219 -0.54 16.71 5.55
N ARG A 220 0.04 17.45 6.50
CA ARG A 220 0.31 16.95 7.84
C ARG A 220 -0.97 16.78 8.65
N TYR A 221 -0.86 16.06 9.76
CA TYR A 221 -1.97 15.86 10.69
C TYR A 221 -2.34 17.16 11.41
N ALA A 222 -3.55 17.66 11.14
CA ALA A 222 -4.10 18.85 11.79
C ALA A 222 -4.92 18.55 13.06
N GLY A 223 -5.09 17.26 13.42
CA GLY A 223 -5.91 16.83 14.56
C GLY A 223 -7.14 16.00 14.15
N PRO A 224 -7.94 15.51 15.12
CA PRO A 224 -9.11 14.69 14.84
C PRO A 224 -10.09 15.36 13.89
N GLY A 225 -10.58 14.61 12.90
CA GLY A 225 -11.46 15.12 11.85
C GLY A 225 -10.73 15.67 10.62
N SER A 226 -9.41 15.85 10.66
CA SER A 226 -8.67 16.39 9.50
C SER A 226 -8.67 15.43 8.32
N HIS A 227 -8.87 14.12 8.53
CA HIS A 227 -8.98 13.07 7.51
C HIS A 227 -10.02 13.34 6.40
N ARG A 228 -10.91 14.33 6.59
CA ARG A 228 -11.91 14.76 5.60
C ARG A 228 -11.31 15.39 4.35
N TYR A 229 -10.07 15.90 4.41
CA TYR A 229 -9.48 16.66 3.30
C TYR A 229 -8.20 16.02 2.73
N PRO A 230 -7.13 15.78 3.50
CA PRO A 230 -5.86 15.35 2.94
C PRO A 230 -5.58 13.87 3.16
N VAL A 231 -4.81 13.31 2.23
CA VAL A 231 -3.97 12.16 2.57
C VAL A 231 -2.95 12.66 3.61
N GLY A 232 -2.97 12.04 4.78
CA GLY A 232 -2.12 12.40 5.90
C GLY A 232 -0.78 11.69 5.82
N PHE A 233 0.26 12.25 6.43
CA PHE A 233 1.52 11.53 6.59
C PHE A 233 2.21 11.78 7.93
N SER A 234 3.04 10.84 8.35
CA SER A 234 3.75 10.83 9.64
C SER A 234 4.83 11.89 9.81
N GLY A 235 5.12 12.67 8.76
CA GLY A 235 6.17 13.69 8.75
C GLY A 235 7.56 13.10 8.55
N ASP A 236 8.56 13.82 9.07
CA ASP A 236 9.97 13.66 8.73
C ASP A 236 10.59 12.51 9.52
N THR A 237 10.35 11.28 9.07
CA THR A 237 10.88 10.08 9.73
C THR A 237 12.40 9.97 9.60
N VAL A 238 13.06 9.48 10.65
CA VAL A 238 14.52 9.24 10.60
C VAL A 238 14.81 7.91 9.88
N VAL A 239 15.83 7.84 9.01
CA VAL A 239 16.21 6.58 8.32
C VAL A 239 16.85 5.58 9.30
N THR A 240 16.03 4.86 10.08
CA THR A 240 16.46 3.83 11.04
C THR A 240 15.42 2.71 11.20
N TRP A 241 15.87 1.54 11.65
CA TRP A 241 14.99 0.41 11.97
C TRP A 241 13.99 0.74 13.08
N ALA A 242 14.36 1.60 14.03
CA ALA A 242 13.44 2.07 15.08
C ALA A 242 12.27 2.86 14.50
N SER A 243 12.51 3.72 13.50
CA SER A 243 11.44 4.44 12.80
C SER A 243 10.54 3.48 12.02
N LEU A 244 11.11 2.47 11.35
CA LEU A 244 10.34 1.43 10.66
C LEU A 244 9.48 0.63 11.66
N ALA A 245 10.04 0.25 12.81
CA ALA A 245 9.32 -0.49 13.86
C ALA A 245 8.16 0.28 14.48
N PHE A 246 8.16 1.61 14.41
CA PHE A 246 7.06 2.46 14.85
C PHE A 246 5.92 2.59 13.82
N GLN A 247 6.20 2.42 12.53
CA GLN A 247 5.23 2.71 11.48
C GLN A 247 3.98 1.81 11.48
N PRO A 248 4.05 0.49 11.71
CA PRO A 248 2.86 -0.37 11.64
C PRO A 248 1.81 -0.02 12.68
N GLU A 249 2.18 0.02 13.97
CA GLU A 249 1.28 0.42 15.05
C GLU A 249 0.71 1.82 14.79
N PHE A 250 1.55 2.77 14.38
CA PHE A 250 1.09 4.14 14.14
C PHE A 250 0.09 4.22 12.99
N THR A 251 0.32 3.46 11.91
CA THR A 251 -0.60 3.38 10.77
C THR A 251 -1.91 2.70 11.16
N ALA A 252 -1.86 1.61 11.92
CA ALA A 252 -3.05 0.90 12.35
C ALA A 252 -3.89 1.72 13.35
N THR A 253 -3.24 2.42 14.28
CA THR A 253 -3.93 3.26 15.28
C THR A 253 -4.51 4.55 14.70
N ALA A 254 -4.02 5.03 13.55
CA ALA A 254 -4.61 6.16 12.82
C ALA A 254 -6.09 5.91 12.46
N SER A 255 -6.47 4.65 12.22
CA SER A 255 -7.85 4.25 11.97
C SER A 255 -8.78 4.52 13.16
N ASN A 256 -8.29 4.55 14.40
CA ASN A 256 -9.11 4.87 15.58
C ASN A 256 -9.65 6.32 15.57
N VAL A 257 -9.01 7.22 14.82
CA VAL A 257 -9.45 8.62 14.65
C VAL A 257 -10.03 8.88 13.25
N GLY A 258 -10.41 7.81 12.56
CA GLY A 258 -10.99 7.84 11.21
C GLY A 258 -9.98 8.17 10.11
N TYR A 259 -8.67 8.17 10.41
CA TYR A 259 -7.65 8.54 9.43
C TYR A 259 -7.22 7.33 8.60
N GLY A 260 -8.11 6.85 7.73
CA GLY A 260 -7.87 5.67 6.91
C GLY A 260 -6.86 5.86 5.77
N TRP A 261 -6.59 7.09 5.35
CA TRP A 261 -5.61 7.43 4.31
C TRP A 261 -4.33 8.00 4.90
N TRP A 262 -3.73 7.21 5.78
CA TRP A 262 -2.47 7.54 6.42
C TRP A 262 -1.27 7.07 5.59
N SER A 263 -0.24 7.89 5.55
CA SER A 263 1.01 7.64 4.84
C SER A 263 2.22 7.87 5.74
N HIS A 264 3.38 7.47 5.23
CA HIS A 264 4.68 7.68 5.82
C HIS A 264 5.74 7.67 4.72
N ASP A 265 6.92 8.19 5.03
CA ASP A 265 8.03 8.28 4.09
C ASP A 265 8.71 6.92 3.98
N ILE A 266 8.36 6.16 2.94
CA ILE A 266 8.90 4.80 2.76
C ILE A 266 10.42 4.89 2.57
N GLY A 267 11.15 4.19 3.44
CA GLY A 267 12.61 4.22 3.49
C GLY A 267 13.20 5.37 4.32
N GLY A 268 12.37 6.16 5.01
CA GLY A 268 12.78 7.25 5.89
C GLY A 268 13.09 8.58 5.18
N HIS A 269 12.82 9.69 5.88
CA HIS A 269 12.92 11.05 5.35
C HIS A 269 14.33 11.66 5.46
N ILE A 270 14.83 11.77 6.70
CA ILE A 270 16.02 12.55 7.10
C ILE A 270 16.96 11.75 7.99
N PHE A 271 18.21 12.24 8.10
CA PHE A 271 19.24 11.68 8.97
C PHE A 271 19.43 10.15 8.78
N GLY A 272 20.12 9.50 9.71
CA GLY A 272 20.39 8.06 9.64
C GLY A 272 21.47 7.69 8.61
N GLY A 273 21.41 6.45 8.15
CA GLY A 273 22.40 5.89 7.24
C GLY A 273 21.77 4.95 6.21
N ARG A 274 22.48 4.73 5.10
CA ARG A 274 22.01 3.85 4.05
C ARG A 274 22.02 2.39 4.50
N ASP A 275 20.86 1.76 4.44
CA ASP A 275 20.65 0.34 4.66
C ASP A 275 19.63 -0.15 3.61
N ASP A 276 20.13 -0.89 2.61
CA ASP A 276 19.31 -1.37 1.49
C ASP A 276 18.25 -2.37 1.96
N GLU A 277 18.51 -3.14 3.03
CA GLU A 277 17.53 -4.08 3.58
C GLU A 277 16.41 -3.33 4.30
N LEU A 278 16.75 -2.31 5.11
CA LEU A 278 15.78 -1.44 5.78
C LEU A 278 14.80 -0.83 4.77
N VAL A 279 15.32 -0.24 3.70
CA VAL A 279 14.46 0.39 2.68
C VAL A 279 13.60 -0.67 1.97
N THR A 280 14.17 -1.84 1.66
CA THR A 280 13.41 -2.95 1.07
C THR A 280 12.27 -3.40 1.98
N ARG A 281 12.51 -3.61 3.28
CA ARG A 281 11.47 -3.99 4.25
C ARG A 281 10.41 -2.89 4.42
N TRP A 282 10.82 -1.62 4.35
CA TRP A 282 9.87 -0.50 4.38
C TRP A 282 9.01 -0.43 3.12
N VAL A 283 9.57 -0.73 1.93
CA VAL A 283 8.78 -0.88 0.69
C VAL A 283 7.74 -1.97 0.86
N GLN A 284 8.12 -3.13 1.40
CA GLN A 284 7.19 -4.23 1.65
C GLN A 284 6.04 -3.83 2.59
N LEU A 285 6.35 -3.12 3.70
CA LEU A 285 5.32 -2.52 4.56
C LEU A 285 4.42 -1.55 3.78
N GLY A 286 5.02 -0.68 2.96
CA GLY A 286 4.29 0.30 2.16
C GLY A 286 3.27 -0.33 1.22
N VAL A 287 3.58 -1.49 0.61
CA VAL A 287 2.63 -2.21 -0.25
C VAL A 287 1.35 -2.57 0.49
N PHE A 288 1.48 -2.92 1.77
CA PHE A 288 0.38 -3.27 2.68
C PHE A 288 0.00 -2.11 3.62
N SER A 289 0.28 -0.87 3.22
CA SER A 289 -0.17 0.35 3.91
C SER A 289 -1.27 1.05 3.11
N PRO A 290 -2.03 2.00 3.69
CA PRO A 290 -3.05 2.72 2.94
C PRO A 290 -2.50 3.46 1.72
N ILE A 291 -1.32 4.07 1.88
CA ILE A 291 -0.65 4.88 0.86
C ILE A 291 0.77 4.37 0.60
N PHE A 292 1.14 4.24 -0.68
CA PHE A 292 2.48 3.83 -1.09
C PHE A 292 3.33 5.04 -1.55
N ARG A 293 4.07 5.68 -0.64
CA ARG A 293 4.75 6.95 -0.95
C ARG A 293 6.25 6.89 -0.62
N LEU A 294 7.09 6.89 -1.67
CA LEU A 294 8.56 6.98 -1.54
C LEU A 294 8.96 8.46 -1.49
N HIS A 295 9.47 8.90 -0.35
CA HIS A 295 9.81 10.29 -0.15
C HIS A 295 11.01 10.46 0.80
N SER A 296 11.75 11.54 0.63
CA SER A 296 12.89 11.92 1.47
C SER A 296 13.32 13.36 1.29
N SER A 297 14.20 13.84 2.17
CA SER A 297 14.91 15.11 1.99
C SER A 297 15.74 15.16 0.69
N ASP A 298 16.04 16.38 0.22
CA ASP A 298 16.98 16.64 -0.89
C ASP A 298 18.41 16.23 -0.55
N SER A 299 18.72 14.97 -0.87
CA SER A 299 20.06 14.41 -0.74
C SER A 299 20.30 13.41 -1.86
N LYS A 300 21.35 13.65 -2.65
CA LYS A 300 21.83 12.73 -3.70
C LYS A 300 22.18 11.32 -3.18
N TRP A 301 22.30 11.14 -1.87
CA TRP A 301 22.65 9.87 -1.24
C TRP A 301 21.43 9.15 -0.64
N ASN A 302 20.26 9.79 -0.61
CA ASN A 302 19.02 9.26 0.00
C ASN A 302 17.91 9.01 -1.04
N SER A 303 18.29 8.76 -2.28
CA SER A 303 17.39 8.40 -3.38
C SER A 303 16.63 7.09 -3.10
N LYS A 304 15.38 6.99 -3.58
CA LYS A 304 14.44 5.90 -3.24
C LYS A 304 14.12 4.97 -4.40
N GLU A 305 14.68 5.24 -5.57
CA GLU A 305 14.48 4.49 -6.80
C GLU A 305 15.10 3.08 -6.69
N PRO A 306 14.34 1.99 -6.95
CA PRO A 306 14.82 0.61 -6.74
C PRO A 306 16.14 0.25 -7.43
N TRP A 307 16.41 0.79 -8.62
CA TRP A 307 17.61 0.48 -9.40
C TRP A 307 18.91 1.10 -8.84
N LEU A 308 18.80 1.96 -7.82
CA LEU A 308 19.96 2.50 -7.10
C LEU A 308 20.39 1.62 -5.92
N TYR A 309 19.65 0.55 -5.63
CA TYR A 309 19.92 -0.41 -4.56
C TYR A 309 20.66 -1.65 -5.07
N ARG A 310 21.28 -2.42 -4.16
CA ARG A 310 21.89 -3.72 -4.50
C ARG A 310 20.87 -4.59 -5.24
N SER A 311 21.34 -5.43 -6.17
CA SER A 311 20.48 -6.19 -7.08
C SER A 311 19.40 -7.02 -6.39
N GLU A 312 19.72 -7.68 -5.27
CA GLU A 312 18.76 -8.41 -4.43
C GLU A 312 17.62 -7.49 -3.96
N CYS A 313 17.95 -6.34 -3.39
CA CYS A 313 17.02 -5.35 -2.86
C CYS A 313 16.20 -4.68 -3.96
N GLY A 314 16.86 -4.20 -5.03
CA GLY A 314 16.17 -3.55 -6.15
C GLY A 314 15.16 -4.47 -6.84
N LYS A 315 15.51 -5.75 -7.03
CA LYS A 315 14.59 -6.77 -7.58
C LYS A 315 13.35 -6.92 -6.69
N VAL A 316 13.55 -7.16 -5.38
CA VAL A 316 12.45 -7.34 -4.42
C VAL A 316 11.58 -6.09 -4.34
N MET A 317 12.17 -4.90 -4.25
CA MET A 317 11.41 -3.64 -4.26
C MET A 317 10.53 -3.53 -5.51
N SER A 318 11.07 -3.86 -6.68
CA SER A 318 10.34 -3.79 -7.96
C SER A 318 9.19 -4.80 -8.02
N GLU A 319 9.39 -6.02 -7.52
CA GLU A 319 8.35 -7.06 -7.45
C GLU A 319 7.21 -6.66 -6.52
N PHE A 320 7.54 -6.09 -5.36
CA PHE A 320 6.54 -5.60 -4.40
C PHE A 320 5.78 -4.38 -4.92
N MET A 321 6.44 -3.46 -5.62
CA MET A 321 5.78 -2.34 -6.30
C MET A 321 4.81 -2.86 -7.38
N ARG A 322 5.23 -3.81 -8.22
CA ARG A 322 4.30 -4.45 -9.18
C ARG A 322 3.12 -5.12 -8.48
N LEU A 323 3.35 -5.80 -7.35
CA LEU A 323 2.28 -6.38 -6.54
C LEU A 323 1.29 -5.31 -6.06
N ARG A 324 1.77 -4.16 -5.56
CA ARG A 324 0.91 -3.03 -5.17
C ARG A 324 0.02 -2.58 -6.32
N HIS A 325 0.56 -2.46 -7.53
CA HIS A 325 -0.21 -2.07 -8.70
C HIS A 325 -1.22 -3.16 -9.11
N ARG A 326 -0.84 -4.44 -9.02
CA ARG A 326 -1.77 -5.55 -9.21
C ARG A 326 -2.92 -5.56 -8.20
N MET A 327 -2.72 -4.98 -7.02
CA MET A 327 -3.75 -4.87 -5.99
C MET A 327 -4.74 -3.73 -6.22
N VAL A 328 -4.61 -2.91 -7.27
CA VAL A 328 -5.52 -1.79 -7.54
C VAL A 328 -7.02 -2.18 -7.49
N PRO A 329 -7.47 -3.30 -8.08
CA PRO A 329 -8.89 -3.72 -7.96
C PRO A 329 -9.33 -3.93 -6.51
N PHE A 330 -8.51 -4.63 -5.72
CA PHE A 330 -8.72 -4.81 -4.29
C PHE A 330 -8.72 -3.47 -3.54
N LEU A 331 -7.67 -2.65 -3.73
CA LEU A 331 -7.51 -1.37 -3.03
C LEU A 331 -8.65 -0.41 -3.33
N TYR A 332 -9.03 -0.28 -4.60
CA TYR A 332 -10.13 0.58 -5.00
C TYR A 332 -11.44 0.11 -4.37
N THR A 333 -11.73 -1.20 -4.45
CA THR A 333 -12.90 -1.79 -3.78
C THR A 333 -12.91 -1.49 -2.27
N GLN A 334 -11.79 -1.74 -1.58
CA GLN A 334 -11.71 -1.50 -0.13
C GLN A 334 -11.85 -0.03 0.23
N ASN A 335 -11.32 0.87 -0.59
CA ASN A 335 -11.51 2.29 -0.35
C ASN A 335 -12.96 2.71 -0.59
N VAL A 336 -13.63 2.21 -1.64
CA VAL A 336 -15.07 2.45 -1.86
C VAL A 336 -15.86 1.95 -0.64
N LEU A 337 -15.65 0.72 -0.21
CA LEU A 337 -16.32 0.17 0.97
C LEU A 337 -16.02 0.99 2.23
N GLY A 338 -14.76 1.36 2.47
CA GLY A 338 -14.38 2.20 3.60
C GLY A 338 -15.01 3.60 3.57
N SER A 339 -15.27 4.13 2.37
CA SER A 339 -15.97 5.41 2.18
C SER A 339 -17.45 5.35 2.58
N GLU A 340 -18.10 4.21 2.32
CA GLU A 340 -19.53 3.95 2.52
C GLU A 340 -19.84 3.36 3.91
N GLN A 341 -18.91 2.58 4.47
CA GLN A 341 -19.09 1.78 5.68
C GLN A 341 -18.23 2.25 6.86
N ASP A 342 -17.40 3.28 6.67
CA ASP A 342 -16.45 3.79 7.67
C ASP A 342 -15.44 2.73 8.16
N GLU A 343 -15.06 1.79 7.29
CA GLU A 343 -14.08 0.73 7.55
C GLU A 343 -12.77 1.00 6.80
N PRO A 344 -11.73 1.57 7.45
CA PRO A 344 -10.44 1.80 6.82
C PRO A 344 -9.79 0.51 6.32
N LEU A 345 -8.96 0.65 5.27
CA LEU A 345 -8.21 -0.46 4.69
C LEU A 345 -7.27 -1.16 5.69
N VAL A 346 -6.68 -0.43 6.63
CA VAL A 346 -5.84 -1.00 7.69
C VAL A 346 -6.58 -0.89 9.01
N GLN A 347 -6.74 -2.01 9.70
CA GLN A 347 -7.40 -2.04 11.01
C GLN A 347 -6.54 -2.79 12.03
N PRO A 348 -6.39 -2.26 13.25
CA PRO A 348 -5.67 -2.96 14.29
C PRO A 348 -6.48 -4.18 14.76
N MET A 349 -5.78 -5.24 15.19
CA MET A 349 -6.40 -6.54 15.46
C MET A 349 -7.54 -6.50 16.49
N TYR A 350 -7.48 -5.59 17.45
CA TYR A 350 -8.49 -5.46 18.49
C TYR A 350 -9.84 -4.93 17.98
N TRP A 351 -9.95 -4.47 16.73
CA TRP A 351 -11.25 -4.13 16.14
C TRP A 351 -12.12 -5.38 15.94
N SER A 352 -11.52 -6.46 15.43
CA SER A 352 -12.21 -7.74 15.21
C SER A 352 -12.12 -8.67 16.43
N HIS A 353 -11.15 -8.45 17.31
CA HIS A 353 -10.91 -9.29 18.49
C HIS A 353 -10.78 -8.45 19.77
N PRO A 354 -11.80 -7.64 20.14
CA PRO A 354 -11.71 -6.68 21.24
C PRO A 354 -11.52 -7.32 22.62
N ASP A 355 -11.94 -8.58 22.77
CA ASP A 355 -11.87 -9.33 24.04
C ASP A 355 -10.59 -10.18 24.16
N MET A 356 -9.70 -10.15 23.16
CA MET A 356 -8.48 -10.95 23.15
C MET A 356 -7.28 -10.09 23.52
N GLU A 357 -6.60 -10.40 24.63
CA GLU A 357 -5.41 -9.66 25.09
C GLU A 357 -4.30 -9.61 24.03
N ALA A 358 -4.09 -10.74 23.34
CA ALA A 358 -3.12 -10.84 22.24
C ALA A 358 -3.37 -9.80 21.11
N ALA A 359 -4.61 -9.35 20.91
CA ALA A 359 -4.91 -8.33 19.91
C ALA A 359 -4.35 -6.94 20.27
N TYR A 360 -4.05 -6.70 21.56
CA TYR A 360 -3.43 -5.47 22.06
C TYR A 360 -1.92 -5.65 22.27
N GLU A 361 -1.44 -6.85 22.61
CA GLU A 361 -0.01 -7.13 22.80
C GLU A 361 0.78 -7.09 21.48
N PHE A 362 0.17 -7.54 20.38
CA PHE A 362 0.82 -7.62 19.07
C PHE A 362 0.56 -6.37 18.22
N GLN A 363 0.99 -5.21 18.72
CA GLN A 363 0.64 -3.88 18.20
C GLN A 363 1.03 -3.63 16.73
N ASN A 364 2.08 -4.29 16.24
CA ASN A 364 2.57 -4.10 14.88
C ASN A 364 1.87 -4.98 13.83
N GLN A 365 1.05 -5.95 14.23
CA GLN A 365 0.25 -6.73 13.29
C GLN A 365 -1.14 -6.11 13.11
N TYR A 366 -1.70 -6.24 11.92
CA TYR A 366 -3.00 -5.63 11.58
C TYR A 366 -3.71 -6.42 10.49
N THR A 367 -5.00 -6.15 10.29
CA THR A 367 -5.75 -6.63 9.13
C THR A 367 -5.67 -5.62 7.99
N PHE A 368 -5.43 -6.11 6.78
CA PHE A 368 -5.39 -5.36 5.53
C PHE A 368 -6.58 -5.76 4.65
N GLY A 369 -7.50 -4.82 4.46
CA GLY A 369 -8.86 -5.07 4.02
C GLY A 369 -9.63 -5.99 4.98
N PRO A 370 -10.56 -6.81 4.47
CA PRO A 370 -11.53 -7.49 5.32
C PRO A 370 -10.96 -8.69 6.07
N SER A 371 -9.77 -9.20 5.71
CA SER A 371 -9.29 -10.47 6.27
C SER A 371 -7.79 -10.77 6.21
N LEU A 372 -6.98 -10.11 5.36
CA LEU A 372 -5.56 -10.45 5.27
C LEU A 372 -4.83 -9.98 6.54
N LEU A 373 -4.22 -10.90 7.29
CA LEU A 373 -3.40 -10.56 8.44
C LEU A 373 -1.98 -10.27 7.97
N VAL A 374 -1.47 -9.08 8.27
CA VAL A 374 -0.11 -8.65 7.92
C VAL A 374 0.71 -8.56 9.19
N ALA A 375 1.89 -9.20 9.21
CA ALA A 375 2.87 -9.08 10.29
C ALA A 375 4.18 -8.49 9.73
N PRO A 376 4.35 -7.16 9.79
CA PRO A 376 5.50 -6.48 9.20
C PRO A 376 6.85 -6.87 9.80
N ILE A 377 7.84 -7.08 8.93
CA ILE A 377 9.23 -7.30 9.35
C ILE A 377 9.89 -5.95 9.57
N VAL A 378 10.17 -5.64 10.83
CA VAL A 378 10.72 -4.35 11.26
C VAL A 378 12.09 -4.48 11.93
N GLN A 379 12.78 -5.59 11.68
CA GLN A 379 14.13 -5.87 12.16
C GLN A 379 15.00 -6.47 11.04
N PRO A 380 16.33 -6.27 11.07
CA PRO A 380 17.24 -6.88 10.10
C PRO A 380 17.20 -8.41 10.14
N ARG A 381 17.50 -9.04 9.00
CA ARG A 381 17.70 -10.48 8.91
C ARG A 381 18.91 -10.94 9.70
N ASN A 382 18.82 -12.16 10.21
CA ASN A 382 19.96 -12.84 10.80
C ASN A 382 20.99 -13.14 9.69
N PRO A 383 22.25 -12.68 9.82
CA PRO A 383 23.26 -12.86 8.77
C PRO A 383 23.71 -14.31 8.59
N VAL A 384 23.45 -15.19 9.56
CA VAL A 384 23.75 -16.63 9.49
C VAL A 384 22.69 -17.37 8.69
N THR A 385 21.41 -17.09 8.90
CA THR A 385 20.33 -17.82 8.21
C THR A 385 19.78 -17.10 6.99
N ASN A 386 20.10 -15.81 6.83
CA ASN A 386 19.55 -14.91 5.82
C ASN A 386 18.02 -14.72 5.93
N LEU A 387 17.46 -14.92 7.13
CA LEU A 387 16.03 -14.81 7.44
C LEU A 387 15.78 -13.69 8.45
N ALA A 388 14.75 -12.89 8.20
CA ALA A 388 14.23 -11.95 9.19
C ALA A 388 13.05 -12.56 9.93
N ALA A 389 12.91 -12.19 11.20
CA ALA A 389 11.93 -12.76 12.12
C ALA A 389 10.88 -11.71 12.53
N VAL A 390 9.64 -12.14 12.70
CA VAL A 390 8.59 -11.33 13.33
C VAL A 390 7.68 -12.22 14.16
N LYS A 391 7.37 -11.78 15.39
CA LYS A 391 6.40 -12.44 16.26
C LYS A 391 4.99 -11.98 15.88
N ALA A 392 4.06 -12.90 15.77
CA ALA A 392 2.66 -12.64 15.46
C ALA A 392 1.75 -13.57 16.26
N TRP A 393 0.48 -13.18 16.35
CA TRP A 393 -0.60 -13.98 16.88
C TRP A 393 -1.60 -14.31 15.77
N LEU A 394 -1.95 -15.59 15.63
CA LEU A 394 -3.00 -16.06 14.73
C LEU A 394 -4.26 -16.33 15.55
N PRO A 395 -5.37 -15.62 15.29
CA PRO A 395 -6.65 -15.86 15.95
C PRO A 395 -7.16 -17.30 15.82
N ALA A 396 -8.03 -17.69 16.75
CA ALA A 396 -8.63 -19.02 16.77
C ALA A 396 -9.70 -19.21 15.68
N GLY A 397 -10.00 -20.48 15.38
CA GLY A 397 -11.17 -20.86 14.57
C GLY A 397 -10.94 -21.01 13.07
N LYS A 398 -9.77 -20.63 12.54
CA LYS A 398 -9.42 -20.78 11.13
C LYS A 398 -7.99 -21.27 10.95
N ARG A 399 -7.70 -21.86 9.78
CA ARG A 399 -6.33 -21.88 9.26
C ARG A 399 -6.03 -20.63 8.46
N TYR A 400 -4.74 -20.38 8.30
CA TYR A 400 -4.20 -19.28 7.53
C TYR A 400 -3.24 -19.83 6.49
N VAL A 401 -3.30 -19.30 5.28
CA VAL A 401 -2.34 -19.58 4.22
C VAL A 401 -1.46 -18.35 4.04
N ASP A 402 -0.15 -18.52 4.17
CA ASP A 402 0.80 -17.47 3.81
C ASP A 402 0.82 -17.31 2.29
N VAL A 403 0.43 -16.13 1.80
CA VAL A 403 0.21 -15.89 0.36
C VAL A 403 1.49 -15.97 -0.46
N PHE A 404 2.65 -15.72 0.14
CA PHE A 404 3.95 -15.75 -0.55
C PHE A 404 4.57 -17.14 -0.56
N THR A 405 4.33 -17.94 0.49
CA THR A 405 4.97 -19.25 0.65
C THR A 405 4.02 -20.42 0.39
N GLY A 406 2.70 -20.20 0.43
CA GLY A 406 1.67 -21.25 0.43
C GLY A 406 1.66 -22.09 1.70
N THR A 407 2.47 -21.76 2.71
CA THR A 407 2.51 -22.52 3.97
C THR A 407 1.16 -22.37 4.68
N VAL A 408 0.59 -23.50 5.10
CA VAL A 408 -0.66 -23.51 5.86
C VAL A 408 -0.31 -23.51 7.35
N TYR A 409 -0.97 -22.65 8.12
CA TYR A 409 -0.82 -22.54 9.56
C TYR A 409 -2.17 -22.79 10.24
N ASP A 410 -2.17 -23.60 11.31
CA ASP A 410 -3.30 -23.56 12.24
C ASP A 410 -3.32 -22.23 13.01
N GLY A 411 -4.51 -21.68 13.24
CA GLY A 411 -4.72 -20.54 14.12
C GLY A 411 -4.62 -20.90 15.62
N ASP A 412 -5.16 -20.02 16.46
CA ASP A 412 -5.18 -20.15 17.93
C ASP A 412 -3.77 -20.25 18.56
N ARG A 413 -2.85 -19.39 18.12
CA ARG A 413 -1.45 -19.48 18.56
C ARG A 413 -0.66 -18.21 18.35
N GLU A 414 0.42 -18.11 19.12
CA GLU A 414 1.54 -17.24 18.80
C GLU A 414 2.55 -17.99 17.93
N ILE A 415 3.19 -17.26 17.02
CA ILE A 415 4.18 -17.81 16.11
C ILE A 415 5.24 -16.77 15.78
N VAL A 416 6.46 -17.23 15.47
CA VAL A 416 7.50 -16.39 14.88
C VAL A 416 7.65 -16.80 13.42
N PHE A 417 7.40 -15.86 12.51
CA PHE A 417 7.58 -16.07 11.08
C PHE A 417 9.02 -15.75 10.69
N TYR A 418 9.65 -16.65 9.94
CA TYR A 418 10.98 -16.45 9.36
C TYR A 418 10.89 -16.33 7.84
N ARG A 419 11.31 -15.19 7.29
CA ARG A 419 11.17 -14.89 5.86
C ARG A 419 12.46 -14.41 5.24
N ARG A 420 12.69 -14.84 4.00
CA ARG A 420 13.74 -14.29 3.13
C ARG A 420 13.40 -12.85 2.73
N LEU A 421 14.32 -12.17 2.03
CA LEU A 421 14.06 -10.81 1.57
C LEU A 421 12.91 -10.75 0.58
N SER A 422 12.78 -11.73 -0.33
CA SER A 422 11.69 -11.81 -1.33
C SER A 422 10.33 -12.24 -0.76
N GLU A 423 10.24 -12.53 0.53
CA GLU A 423 9.02 -13.00 1.19
C GLU A 423 8.58 -12.02 2.30
N TYR A 424 7.28 -11.98 2.57
CA TYR A 424 6.71 -11.12 3.60
C TYR A 424 5.52 -11.81 4.29
N PRO A 425 5.37 -11.75 5.62
CA PRO A 425 4.28 -12.44 6.31
C PRO A 425 2.93 -11.76 6.03
N VAL A 426 2.19 -12.32 5.07
CA VAL A 426 0.80 -11.95 4.77
C VAL A 426 -0.03 -13.23 4.71
N LEU A 427 -0.99 -13.32 5.62
CA LEU A 427 -1.72 -14.53 5.95
C LEU A 427 -3.18 -14.35 5.55
N ALA A 428 -3.63 -15.14 4.59
CA ALA A 428 -5.02 -15.18 4.15
C ALA A 428 -5.77 -16.29 4.93
N PRO A 429 -6.79 -15.96 5.74
CA PRO A 429 -7.55 -16.97 6.47
C PRO A 429 -8.43 -17.81 5.52
N GLU A 430 -8.81 -19.01 5.96
CA GLU A 430 -9.89 -19.79 5.34
C GLU A 430 -11.16 -18.92 5.18
N GLY A 431 -11.77 -18.97 3.99
CA GLY A 431 -12.93 -18.15 3.64
C GLY A 431 -12.59 -16.75 3.12
N SER A 432 -11.41 -16.57 2.52
CA SER A 432 -11.01 -15.28 1.92
C SER A 432 -10.94 -15.35 0.38
N ILE A 433 -11.32 -14.24 -0.25
CA ILE A 433 -11.19 -14.00 -1.70
C ILE A 433 -10.57 -12.62 -1.88
N THR A 434 -9.49 -12.52 -2.66
CA THR A 434 -8.82 -11.25 -3.00
C THR A 434 -8.72 -11.14 -4.51
N VAL A 435 -9.20 -10.03 -5.09
CA VAL A 435 -9.19 -9.80 -6.54
C VAL A 435 -8.05 -8.86 -6.92
N LEU A 436 -7.24 -9.30 -7.87
CA LEU A 436 -6.06 -8.61 -8.37
C LEU A 436 -6.17 -8.41 -9.88
N ASP A 437 -5.36 -7.50 -10.41
CA ASP A 437 -5.00 -7.46 -11.82
C ASP A 437 -4.15 -8.70 -12.17
N GLU A 438 -4.49 -9.33 -13.30
CA GLU A 438 -3.75 -10.47 -13.83
C GLU A 438 -2.36 -10.07 -14.35
N ALA A 439 -2.22 -8.87 -14.90
CA ALA A 439 -1.00 -8.42 -15.53
C ALA A 439 0.15 -8.39 -14.52
N ALA A 440 1.27 -9.03 -14.86
CA ALA A 440 2.44 -9.09 -13.98
C ALA A 440 3.07 -7.69 -13.72
N ALA A 441 2.90 -6.77 -14.66
CA ALA A 441 3.29 -5.37 -14.57
C ALA A 441 2.22 -4.53 -15.27
N PRO A 442 1.14 -4.12 -14.57
CA PRO A 442 0.09 -3.36 -15.21
C PRO A 442 0.57 -1.93 -15.55
N ALA A 443 -0.07 -1.31 -16.55
CA ALA A 443 0.34 -0.02 -17.08
C ALA A 443 -0.01 1.15 -16.15
N ASN A 444 0.69 2.27 -16.31
CA ASN A 444 0.41 3.48 -15.54
C ASN A 444 -1.02 4.02 -15.75
N GLY A 445 -1.50 4.79 -14.78
CA GLY A 445 -2.80 5.46 -14.80
C GLY A 445 -3.94 4.64 -14.23
N CYS A 446 -3.66 3.41 -13.76
CA CYS A 446 -4.60 2.52 -13.07
C CYS A 446 -5.96 2.38 -13.79
N ALA A 447 -5.95 2.13 -15.10
CA ALA A 447 -7.17 1.79 -15.84
C ALA A 447 -7.77 0.47 -15.32
N ASN A 448 -9.04 0.20 -15.65
CA ASN A 448 -9.63 -1.09 -15.33
C ASN A 448 -8.83 -2.23 -16.00
N PRO A 449 -8.52 -3.34 -15.30
CA PRO A 449 -7.73 -4.42 -15.87
C PRO A 449 -8.40 -5.08 -17.08
N ASP A 450 -7.59 -5.57 -18.03
CA ASP A 450 -8.06 -6.41 -19.14
C ASP A 450 -8.43 -7.83 -18.69
N ALA A 451 -7.90 -8.26 -17.53
CA ALA A 451 -8.15 -9.56 -16.93
C ALA A 451 -7.90 -9.52 -15.41
N PHE A 452 -8.55 -10.43 -14.68
CA PHE A 452 -8.42 -10.53 -13.23
C PHE A 452 -7.78 -11.83 -12.77
N GLU A 453 -7.19 -11.78 -11.58
CA GLU A 453 -6.86 -12.96 -10.77
C GLU A 453 -7.56 -12.87 -9.41
N ALA A 454 -8.44 -13.82 -9.12
CA ALA A 454 -9.02 -14.03 -7.80
C ALA A 454 -8.21 -15.07 -7.04
N ILE A 455 -7.57 -14.64 -5.95
CA ILE A 455 -6.91 -15.52 -4.98
C ILE A 455 -7.96 -16.01 -3.98
N VAL A 456 -8.13 -17.33 -3.86
CA VAL A 456 -9.17 -17.96 -3.04
C VAL A 456 -8.53 -18.87 -1.99
N VAL A 457 -8.95 -18.74 -0.73
CA VAL A 457 -8.59 -19.67 0.35
C VAL A 457 -9.84 -20.39 0.82
N ILE A 458 -9.95 -21.67 0.48
CA ILE A 458 -11.04 -22.56 0.88
C ILE A 458 -10.93 -22.95 2.37
N GLY A 459 -11.92 -23.68 2.87
CA GLY A 459 -12.03 -24.14 4.26
C GLY A 459 -13.22 -23.50 4.99
N GLN A 460 -13.75 -22.39 4.49
CA GLN A 460 -14.96 -21.72 4.96
C GLN A 460 -15.66 -21.00 3.82
N ASP A 461 -16.92 -20.63 4.03
CA ASP A 461 -17.64 -19.77 3.11
C ASP A 461 -16.92 -18.43 2.95
N ALA A 462 -16.92 -17.92 1.73
CA ALA A 462 -16.28 -16.67 1.40
C ALA A 462 -17.21 -15.78 0.58
N LYS A 463 -17.06 -14.47 0.73
CA LYS A 463 -17.69 -13.47 -0.13
C LYS A 463 -16.72 -12.33 -0.36
N SER A 464 -16.60 -11.88 -1.61
CA SER A 464 -15.91 -10.63 -1.95
C SER A 464 -16.68 -9.91 -3.04
N SER A 465 -16.59 -8.58 -3.01
CA SER A 465 -16.98 -7.73 -4.12
C SER A 465 -15.73 -7.29 -4.88
N ASN A 466 -15.88 -6.99 -6.16
CA ASN A 466 -14.92 -6.25 -6.97
C ASN A 466 -15.68 -5.08 -7.59
N ILE A 467 -15.40 -3.87 -7.12
CA ILE A 467 -16.04 -2.64 -7.57
C ILE A 467 -15.08 -1.97 -8.54
N GLU A 468 -15.61 -1.49 -9.67
CA GLU A 468 -14.85 -0.71 -10.65
C GLU A 468 -15.57 0.58 -10.96
N SER A 469 -14.82 1.55 -11.48
CA SER A 469 -15.42 2.74 -12.07
C SER A 469 -15.53 2.59 -13.58
N VAL A 470 -16.72 2.81 -14.12
CA VAL A 470 -16.94 2.77 -15.59
C VAL A 470 -16.17 3.89 -16.31
N ALA A 471 -15.83 4.98 -15.61
CA ALA A 471 -15.01 6.05 -16.16
C ALA A 471 -13.55 5.62 -16.47
N ASP A 472 -13.09 4.51 -15.88
CA ASP A 472 -11.74 3.98 -16.09
C ASP A 472 -11.69 2.93 -17.24
N ASP A 473 -12.79 2.75 -17.99
CA ASP A 473 -12.86 1.91 -19.20
C ASP A 473 -12.31 2.61 -20.45
N ASP A 474 -12.35 3.94 -20.50
CA ASP A 474 -11.87 4.72 -21.66
C ASP A 474 -10.36 5.01 -21.55
N ASP A 475 -9.62 4.62 -22.60
CA ASP A 475 -8.16 4.77 -22.74
C ASP A 475 -7.69 6.22 -22.97
N THR A 476 -8.58 7.21 -22.81
CA THR A 476 -8.25 8.61 -23.08
C THR A 476 -8.00 9.40 -21.81
N ASN A 477 -7.03 10.32 -21.89
CA ASN A 477 -6.65 11.32 -20.89
C ASN A 477 -7.78 12.25 -20.38
N ALA A 478 -9.06 11.93 -20.60
CA ALA A 478 -10.23 12.55 -19.98
C ALA A 478 -10.40 12.14 -18.49
N ARG A 479 -9.28 11.81 -17.83
CA ARG A 479 -9.04 11.33 -16.45
C ARG A 479 -9.73 12.08 -15.33
N LEU A 480 -9.88 13.38 -15.53
CA LEU A 480 -10.31 14.32 -14.50
C LEU A 480 -11.59 15.06 -14.95
N SER A 481 -11.81 15.25 -16.25
CA SER A 481 -12.84 16.14 -16.78
C SER A 481 -14.27 15.56 -16.83
N SER A 482 -14.58 14.44 -16.15
CA SER A 482 -15.93 13.90 -16.17
C SER A 482 -16.64 14.11 -14.84
N SER A 483 -17.64 15.00 -14.89
CA SER A 483 -18.73 15.15 -13.94
C SER A 483 -19.62 13.89 -13.81
N SER A 484 -19.22 12.75 -14.37
CA SER A 484 -19.89 11.45 -14.23
C SER A 484 -19.50 10.75 -12.93
N THR A 485 -19.51 11.49 -11.83
CA THR A 485 -19.78 10.92 -10.51
C THR A 485 -20.98 9.99 -10.62
N THR A 486 -20.77 8.66 -10.47
CA THR A 486 -21.69 7.60 -9.97
C THR A 486 -21.84 6.30 -10.78
N CYS A 487 -21.25 6.11 -11.97
CA CYS A 487 -21.36 4.79 -12.61
C CYS A 487 -20.25 3.85 -12.11
N GLN A 488 -20.54 3.14 -11.02
CA GLN A 488 -19.76 1.98 -10.58
C GLN A 488 -20.41 0.70 -11.10
N ARG A 489 -19.59 -0.31 -11.35
CA ARG A 489 -20.07 -1.68 -11.57
C ARG A 489 -19.46 -2.59 -10.52
N GLU A 490 -20.27 -3.51 -10.02
CA GLU A 490 -19.87 -4.49 -9.03
C GLU A 490 -19.93 -5.88 -9.65
N MET A 491 -18.92 -6.69 -9.34
CA MET A 491 -18.91 -8.14 -9.52
C MET A 491 -18.81 -8.80 -8.16
N VAL A 492 -19.55 -9.88 -7.96
CA VAL A 492 -19.65 -10.56 -6.67
C VAL A 492 -19.14 -11.97 -6.79
N LEU A 493 -18.19 -12.33 -5.93
CA LEU A 493 -17.64 -13.68 -5.83
C LEU A 493 -18.06 -14.29 -4.50
N ARG A 494 -18.53 -15.55 -4.55
CA ARG A 494 -18.96 -16.32 -3.38
C ARG A 494 -18.38 -17.71 -3.46
N PHE A 495 -17.88 -18.21 -2.34
CA PHE A 495 -17.50 -19.61 -2.19
C PHE A 495 -18.39 -20.25 -1.13
N ASP A 496 -19.07 -21.33 -1.47
CA ASP A 496 -19.81 -22.19 -0.54
C ASP A 496 -18.93 -23.39 -0.22
N GLN A 497 -18.50 -23.50 1.04
CA GLN A 497 -17.58 -24.53 1.48
C GLN A 497 -18.23 -25.91 1.47
N ALA A 498 -19.49 -26.03 1.90
CA ALA A 498 -20.17 -27.32 2.04
C ALA A 498 -20.29 -28.04 0.69
N THR A 499 -20.61 -27.29 -0.37
CA THR A 499 -20.71 -27.80 -1.74
C THR A 499 -19.40 -27.70 -2.52
N GLY A 500 -18.42 -26.94 -2.02
CA GLY A 500 -17.17 -26.61 -2.69
C GLY A 500 -17.37 -25.86 -3.99
N THR A 501 -18.34 -24.95 -4.03
CA THR A 501 -18.73 -24.24 -5.25
C THR A 501 -18.40 -22.76 -5.14
N LEU A 502 -17.60 -22.26 -6.08
CA LEU A 502 -17.39 -20.84 -6.32
C LEU A 502 -18.42 -20.35 -7.35
N ILE A 503 -19.11 -19.27 -7.04
CA ILE A 503 -20.01 -18.55 -7.95
C ILE A 503 -19.44 -17.14 -8.14
N ALA A 504 -19.22 -16.74 -9.38
CA ALA A 504 -18.82 -15.39 -9.76
C ALA A 504 -19.89 -14.77 -10.66
N GLU A 505 -20.54 -13.72 -10.14
CA GLU A 505 -21.50 -12.89 -10.86
C GLU A 505 -20.72 -11.79 -11.58
N LEU A 506 -20.50 -11.98 -12.89
CA LEU A 506 -19.64 -11.16 -13.72
C LEU A 506 -20.45 -10.20 -14.59
N ASN A 507 -19.84 -9.08 -14.99
CA ASN A 507 -20.49 -8.02 -15.75
C ASN A 507 -19.77 -7.65 -17.07
N ASP A 508 -18.90 -8.54 -17.55
CA ASP A 508 -18.08 -8.36 -18.74
C ASP A 508 -17.68 -9.72 -19.34
N ALA A 509 -16.91 -9.70 -20.44
CA ALA A 509 -16.35 -10.91 -21.06
C ALA A 509 -14.82 -11.02 -20.88
N ARG A 510 -14.24 -10.29 -19.91
CA ARG A 510 -12.80 -10.28 -19.63
C ARG A 510 -12.36 -11.62 -19.06
N SER A 511 -11.06 -11.92 -19.19
CA SER A 511 -10.55 -13.20 -18.69
C SER A 511 -10.45 -13.19 -17.16
N TRP A 512 -10.80 -14.31 -16.53
CA TRP A 512 -10.71 -14.49 -15.09
C TRP A 512 -9.84 -15.70 -14.75
N ASN A 513 -8.89 -15.50 -13.85
CA ASN A 513 -8.10 -16.56 -13.24
C ASN A 513 -8.52 -16.75 -11.78
N PHE A 514 -8.68 -17.99 -11.36
CA PHE A 514 -8.96 -18.35 -9.97
C PHE A 514 -7.82 -19.20 -9.44
N THR A 515 -7.09 -18.67 -8.46
CA THR A 515 -5.96 -19.35 -7.83
C THR A 515 -6.37 -19.76 -6.42
N PHE A 516 -6.65 -21.05 -6.24
CA PHE A 516 -6.98 -21.66 -4.96
C PHE A 516 -5.68 -22.00 -4.21
N LEU A 517 -5.35 -21.20 -3.20
CA LEU A 517 -4.07 -21.33 -2.50
C LEU A 517 -3.95 -22.67 -1.78
N SER A 518 -2.76 -23.26 -1.87
CA SER A 518 -2.39 -24.51 -1.19
C SER A 518 -3.29 -25.70 -1.52
N LEU A 519 -4.05 -25.63 -2.63
CA LEU A 519 -4.75 -26.77 -3.20
C LEU A 519 -3.83 -27.46 -4.21
N GLY A 520 -2.97 -28.36 -3.71
CA GLY A 520 -1.89 -28.98 -4.48
C GLY A 520 -2.30 -30.11 -5.44
N SER A 521 -3.59 -30.31 -5.69
CA SER A 521 -4.13 -31.34 -6.58
C SER A 521 -5.37 -30.84 -7.31
N ILE A 522 -5.59 -31.29 -8.54
CA ILE A 522 -6.83 -31.04 -9.28
C ILE A 522 -7.93 -31.97 -8.72
N PRO A 523 -9.04 -31.45 -8.20
CA PRO A 523 -10.14 -32.28 -7.70
C PRO A 523 -10.76 -33.12 -8.83
N SER A 524 -11.11 -34.37 -8.53
CA SER A 524 -11.76 -35.27 -9.50
C SER A 524 -13.15 -34.80 -9.93
N ASP A 525 -13.84 -34.09 -9.03
CA ASP A 525 -15.18 -33.56 -9.25
C ASP A 525 -15.17 -32.16 -9.88
N LEU A 526 -14.00 -31.68 -10.34
CA LEU A 526 -13.87 -30.35 -10.93
C LEU A 526 -14.81 -30.18 -12.11
N ARG A 527 -15.72 -29.21 -12.01
CA ARG A 527 -16.59 -28.77 -13.10
C ARG A 527 -16.64 -27.26 -13.17
N ILE A 528 -16.67 -26.75 -14.39
CA ILE A 528 -16.69 -25.32 -14.67
C ILE A 528 -17.82 -25.06 -15.66
N SER A 529 -18.76 -24.20 -15.30
CA SER A 529 -19.86 -23.81 -16.19
C SER A 529 -20.06 -22.31 -16.23
N ASP A 530 -20.43 -21.78 -17.38
CA ASP A 530 -20.82 -20.39 -17.60
C ASP A 530 -22.29 -20.34 -18.03
N ASP A 531 -23.15 -19.69 -17.23
CA ASP A 531 -24.61 -19.70 -17.40
C ASP A 531 -25.20 -21.12 -17.60
N GLY A 532 -24.62 -22.11 -16.90
CA GLY A 532 -25.01 -23.51 -16.95
C GLY A 532 -24.46 -24.29 -18.15
N VAL A 533 -23.72 -23.66 -19.06
CA VAL A 533 -23.00 -24.33 -20.15
C VAL A 533 -21.65 -24.84 -19.63
N ASP A 534 -21.38 -26.13 -19.79
CA ASP A 534 -20.10 -26.72 -19.38
C ASP A 534 -18.95 -26.20 -20.25
N ILE A 535 -18.01 -25.49 -19.63
CA ILE A 535 -16.79 -24.95 -20.24
C ILE A 535 -15.53 -25.61 -19.67
N THR A 536 -15.67 -26.67 -18.86
CA THR A 536 -14.54 -27.43 -18.32
C THR A 536 -13.54 -27.85 -19.42
N PRO A 537 -13.96 -28.30 -20.62
CA PRO A 537 -13.03 -28.69 -21.68
C PRO A 537 -12.21 -27.55 -22.28
N THR A 538 -12.67 -26.30 -22.17
CA THR A 538 -12.00 -25.12 -22.74
C THR A 538 -11.24 -24.30 -21.69
N ALA A 539 -11.56 -24.47 -20.41
CA ALA A 539 -10.81 -23.88 -19.32
C ALA A 539 -9.40 -24.48 -19.21
N THR A 540 -8.42 -23.65 -18.85
CA THR A 540 -7.06 -24.13 -18.56
C THR A 540 -6.92 -24.36 -17.07
N VAL A 541 -6.72 -25.62 -16.67
CA VAL A 541 -6.56 -26.03 -15.27
C VAL A 541 -5.13 -26.48 -15.06
N THR A 542 -4.41 -25.82 -14.15
CA THR A 542 -2.99 -26.10 -13.90
C THR A 542 -2.68 -26.05 -12.40
N LEU A 543 -1.66 -26.79 -11.98
CA LEU A 543 -1.00 -26.56 -10.70
C LEU A 543 0.19 -25.65 -10.96
N LYS A 544 0.27 -24.55 -10.21
CA LYS A 544 1.39 -23.61 -10.31
C LYS A 544 2.00 -23.33 -8.94
N PRO A 545 3.33 -23.16 -8.85
CA PRO A 545 3.95 -22.58 -7.68
C PRO A 545 3.48 -21.13 -7.47
N LEU A 546 3.35 -20.72 -6.21
CA LEU A 546 3.10 -19.33 -5.83
C LEU A 546 4.42 -18.57 -5.77
N PHE A 547 4.53 -17.42 -6.44
CA PHE A 547 5.74 -16.58 -6.41
C PHE A 547 7.03 -17.41 -6.63
N GLU A 548 8.00 -17.30 -5.72
CA GLU A 548 9.24 -18.12 -5.70
C GLU A 548 9.12 -19.38 -4.81
N SER A 549 7.91 -19.69 -4.29
CA SER A 549 7.66 -20.88 -3.47
C SER A 549 7.54 -22.14 -4.34
N GLN A 550 7.83 -23.29 -3.73
CA GLN A 550 7.63 -24.60 -4.36
C GLN A 550 6.22 -25.17 -4.10
N THR A 551 5.44 -24.53 -3.21
CA THR A 551 4.07 -24.96 -2.86
C THR A 551 3.13 -24.80 -4.04
N GLN A 552 2.50 -25.91 -4.45
CA GLN A 552 1.57 -25.94 -5.57
C GLN A 552 0.19 -25.41 -5.16
N SER A 553 -0.40 -24.58 -6.01
CA SER A 553 -1.78 -24.08 -5.91
C SER A 553 -2.53 -24.36 -7.22
N LEU A 554 -3.83 -24.62 -7.12
CA LEU A 554 -4.69 -24.86 -8.26
C LEU A 554 -5.04 -23.52 -8.92
N ARG A 555 -4.67 -23.35 -10.18
CA ARG A 555 -5.07 -22.21 -11.00
C ARG A 555 -5.99 -22.64 -12.13
N ILE A 556 -7.15 -22.00 -12.21
CA ILE A 556 -8.16 -22.18 -13.23
C ILE A 556 -8.27 -20.89 -14.04
N SER A 557 -8.00 -20.96 -15.34
CA SER A 557 -8.13 -19.83 -16.26
C SER A 557 -9.38 -19.99 -17.12
N CYS A 558 -10.30 -19.05 -16.98
CA CYS A 558 -11.54 -18.96 -17.73
C CYS A 558 -11.44 -17.83 -18.75
N LYS A 559 -11.72 -18.14 -20.02
CA LYS A 559 -11.80 -17.18 -21.13
C LYS A 559 -13.19 -17.27 -21.73
N PHE A 560 -13.76 -16.11 -22.03
CA PHE A 560 -15.11 -16.01 -22.54
C PHE A 560 -15.10 -15.53 -24.00
N PRO A 561 -16.00 -16.04 -24.85
CA PRO A 561 -16.15 -15.54 -26.21
C PRO A 561 -16.68 -14.09 -26.21
N THR A 562 -16.38 -13.34 -27.27
CA THR A 562 -16.88 -11.95 -27.42
C THR A 562 -18.42 -11.86 -27.48
N SER A 563 -19.10 -12.98 -27.76
CA SER A 563 -20.56 -13.07 -27.74
C SER A 563 -21.17 -13.26 -26.34
N THR A 564 -20.36 -13.34 -25.28
CA THR A 564 -20.84 -13.51 -23.91
C THR A 564 -21.71 -12.33 -23.49
N PRO A 565 -22.86 -12.58 -22.83
CA PRO A 565 -23.74 -11.51 -22.36
C PRO A 565 -23.01 -10.54 -21.43
N ALA A 566 -23.49 -9.30 -21.36
CA ALA A 566 -22.93 -8.28 -20.46
C ALA A 566 -23.09 -8.63 -18.96
N LYS A 567 -23.89 -9.63 -18.61
CA LYS A 567 -23.94 -10.22 -17.28
C LYS A 567 -24.12 -11.72 -17.41
N HIS A 568 -23.27 -12.48 -16.73
CA HIS A 568 -23.25 -13.93 -16.77
C HIS A 568 -22.70 -14.49 -15.47
N THR A 569 -22.99 -15.75 -15.19
CA THR A 569 -22.61 -16.41 -13.94
C THR A 569 -21.65 -17.56 -14.21
N LEU A 570 -20.41 -17.39 -13.79
CA LEU A 570 -19.43 -18.47 -13.77
C LEU A 570 -19.56 -19.28 -12.49
N THR A 571 -19.61 -20.60 -12.62
CA THR A 571 -19.62 -21.54 -11.50
C THR A 571 -18.43 -22.50 -11.62
N ILE A 572 -17.64 -22.62 -10.56
CA ILE A 572 -16.55 -23.59 -10.42
C ILE A 572 -16.86 -24.49 -9.23
N THR A 573 -17.11 -25.77 -9.48
CA THR A 573 -17.34 -26.78 -8.45
C THR A 573 -16.09 -27.61 -8.27
N LEU A 574 -15.52 -27.63 -7.06
CA LEU A 574 -14.36 -28.44 -6.69
C LEU A 574 -14.75 -29.83 -6.15
N GLY A 575 -16.02 -30.04 -5.82
CA GLY A 575 -16.52 -31.19 -5.07
C GLY A 575 -16.83 -30.82 -3.61
N PRO A 576 -17.62 -31.64 -2.90
CA PRO A 576 -18.12 -31.30 -1.57
C PRO A 576 -17.00 -31.18 -0.53
N ASP A 577 -17.12 -30.18 0.36
CA ASP A 577 -16.21 -29.88 1.48
C ASP A 577 -14.70 -29.98 1.16
N PRO A 578 -14.21 -29.24 0.15
CA PRO A 578 -12.83 -29.33 -0.28
C PRO A 578 -11.90 -28.79 0.82
N GLN A 579 -10.77 -29.47 1.03
CA GLN A 579 -9.82 -29.12 2.08
C GLN A 579 -8.54 -28.53 1.50
N LEU A 580 -7.94 -27.57 2.22
CA LEU A 580 -6.57 -27.13 1.95
C LEU A 580 -5.63 -28.33 1.95
N GLY A 581 -4.67 -28.36 1.03
CA GLY A 581 -3.66 -29.40 0.98
C GLY A 581 -2.79 -29.42 2.23
N ILE A 582 -2.23 -30.60 2.53
CA ILE A 582 -1.19 -30.74 3.56
C ILE A 582 0.15 -30.51 2.86
N VAL A 583 0.74 -29.34 3.09
CA VAL A 583 1.96 -28.90 2.39
C VAL A 583 3.18 -29.52 3.05
N ASP A 584 3.92 -30.35 2.31
CA ASP A 584 5.17 -30.93 2.80
C ASP A 584 6.24 -29.85 3.01
N PRO A 585 6.74 -29.64 4.24
CA PRO A 585 7.70 -28.56 4.51
C PRO A 585 9.12 -28.88 4.02
N ARG A 586 9.42 -30.14 3.67
CA ARG A 586 10.79 -30.59 3.35
C ARG A 586 11.47 -29.82 2.22
N PRO A 587 10.83 -29.57 1.06
CA PRO A 587 11.49 -28.87 -0.04
C PRO A 587 11.86 -27.42 0.31
N ARG A 588 10.98 -26.73 1.07
CA ARG A 588 11.26 -25.40 1.60
C ARG A 588 12.37 -25.43 2.64
N LEU A 589 12.33 -26.38 3.58
CA LEU A 589 13.37 -26.55 4.59
C LEU A 589 14.74 -26.87 3.98
N GLU A 590 14.79 -27.67 2.91
CA GLU A 590 16.03 -27.96 2.18
C GLU A 590 16.63 -26.68 1.59
N GLN A 591 15.82 -25.85 0.93
CA GLN A 591 16.26 -24.57 0.39
C GLN A 591 16.72 -23.61 1.51
N MET A 592 15.96 -23.50 2.59
CA MET A 592 16.33 -22.67 3.75
C MET A 592 17.68 -23.12 4.35
N ILE A 593 17.84 -24.42 4.63
CA ILE A 593 19.08 -24.97 5.21
C ILE A 593 20.24 -24.81 4.23
N MET A 594 20.02 -24.92 2.92
CA MET A 594 21.03 -24.64 1.90
C MET A 594 21.56 -23.20 1.98
N ASP A 595 20.68 -22.23 2.21
CA ASP A 595 21.04 -20.80 2.29
C ASP A 595 21.77 -20.43 3.60
N PHE A 596 21.67 -21.25 4.66
CA PHE A 596 22.33 -20.97 5.94
C PHE A 596 23.87 -20.93 5.81
N GLN A 597 24.51 -19.87 6.29
CA GLN A 597 25.96 -19.68 6.32
C GLN A 597 26.58 -20.39 7.54
N ILE A 598 26.49 -21.72 7.55
CA ILE A 598 26.96 -22.62 8.62
C ILE A 598 27.70 -23.84 8.07
N ASP A 599 28.44 -24.54 8.94
CA ASP A 599 29.17 -25.75 8.57
C ASP A 599 28.26 -26.83 7.97
N PHE A 600 28.75 -27.49 6.91
CA PHE A 600 28.01 -28.58 6.24
C PHE A 600 27.59 -29.69 7.20
N ALA A 601 28.42 -30.05 8.17
CA ALA A 601 28.07 -31.05 9.18
C ALA A 601 26.85 -30.65 10.03
N ILE A 602 26.63 -29.35 10.26
CA ILE A 602 25.44 -28.86 10.95
C ILE A 602 24.23 -28.95 10.04
N LYS A 603 24.37 -28.59 8.75
CA LYS A 603 23.30 -28.78 7.74
C LYS A 603 22.87 -30.25 7.65
N ASP A 604 23.84 -31.17 7.59
CA ASP A 604 23.59 -32.61 7.55
C ASP A 604 22.84 -33.09 8.80
N ARG A 605 23.25 -32.62 9.98
CA ARG A 605 22.56 -32.95 11.24
C ARG A 605 21.11 -32.43 11.28
N LEU A 606 20.88 -31.19 10.84
CA LEU A 606 19.53 -30.62 10.74
C LEU A 606 18.69 -31.45 9.77
N TRP A 607 19.22 -31.73 8.59
CA TRP A 607 18.53 -32.49 7.55
C TRP A 607 18.24 -33.93 7.96
N ASP A 608 19.16 -34.59 8.66
CA ASP A 608 18.97 -35.94 9.19
C ASP A 608 17.87 -36.02 10.24
N ALA A 609 17.73 -35.00 11.09
CA ALA A 609 16.62 -34.91 12.04
C ALA A 609 15.28 -34.78 11.29
N ILE A 610 15.22 -33.90 10.28
CA ILE A 610 14.01 -33.66 9.46
C ILE A 610 13.62 -34.91 8.67
N LYS A 611 14.58 -35.59 8.02
CA LYS A 611 14.31 -36.82 7.24
C LYS A 611 13.73 -37.94 8.11
N LYS A 612 14.22 -38.08 9.35
CA LYS A 612 13.77 -39.10 10.31
C LYS A 612 12.46 -38.73 11.02
N MET A 613 11.89 -37.56 10.74
CA MET A 613 10.68 -37.07 11.40
C MET A 613 9.48 -38.00 11.22
N ARG A 614 9.26 -38.55 10.01
CA ARG A 614 8.13 -39.47 9.77
C ARG A 614 8.29 -40.79 10.52
N GLU A 615 9.52 -41.28 10.68
CA GLU A 615 9.82 -42.55 11.36
C GLU A 615 9.77 -42.42 12.89
N LYS A 616 10.27 -41.30 13.43
CA LYS A 616 10.43 -41.08 14.88
C LYS A 616 9.32 -40.23 15.51
N GLY A 617 8.46 -39.63 14.70
CA GLY A 617 7.42 -38.70 15.13
C GLY A 617 7.94 -37.28 15.42
N LEU A 618 7.01 -36.32 15.45
CA LEU A 618 7.29 -34.89 15.64
C LEU A 618 8.05 -34.63 16.94
N SER A 619 7.56 -35.14 18.08
CA SER A 619 8.14 -34.85 19.40
C SER A 619 9.61 -35.26 19.50
N SER A 620 9.97 -36.41 18.91
CA SER A 620 11.37 -36.87 18.87
C SER A 620 12.22 -35.98 17.96
N CYS A 621 11.68 -35.52 16.83
CA CYS A 621 12.35 -34.59 15.92
C CYS A 621 12.64 -33.26 16.62
N LEU A 622 11.62 -32.63 17.22
CA LEU A 622 11.75 -31.37 17.96
C LEU A 622 12.77 -31.49 19.10
N GLY A 623 12.68 -32.55 19.91
CA GLY A 623 13.63 -32.79 21.00
C GLY A 623 15.07 -32.95 20.50
N THR A 624 15.26 -33.61 19.34
CA THR A 624 16.60 -33.75 18.72
C THR A 624 17.14 -32.40 18.25
N LEU A 625 16.31 -31.61 17.57
CA LEU A 625 16.69 -30.28 17.06
C LEU A 625 17.05 -29.32 18.20
N MET A 626 16.24 -29.29 19.27
CA MET A 626 16.49 -28.46 20.45
C MET A 626 17.76 -28.89 21.20
N ALA A 627 18.08 -30.19 21.22
CA ALA A 627 19.29 -30.70 21.86
C ALA A 627 20.59 -30.39 21.11
N PHE A 628 20.54 -29.85 19.88
CA PHE A 628 21.76 -29.55 19.13
C PHE A 628 22.58 -28.40 19.72
N GLY A 629 21.99 -27.55 20.57
CA GLY A 629 22.69 -26.42 21.20
C GLY A 629 23.25 -25.43 20.19
N LEU A 630 22.57 -25.26 19.05
CA LEU A 630 22.95 -24.30 18.02
C LEU A 630 22.65 -22.88 18.49
N LYS A 631 23.28 -21.88 17.84
CA LYS A 631 22.99 -20.48 18.09
C LYS A 631 21.52 -20.17 17.79
N GLU A 632 20.97 -19.23 18.55
CA GLU A 632 19.62 -18.70 18.36
C GLU A 632 19.39 -18.22 16.93
N GLY A 633 18.23 -18.54 16.39
CA GLY A 633 17.80 -18.22 15.02
C GLY A 633 18.14 -19.26 13.95
N ILE A 634 18.79 -20.38 14.29
CA ILE A 634 19.10 -21.47 13.35
C ILE A 634 18.04 -22.57 13.39
N VAL A 635 17.60 -22.97 14.58
CA VAL A 635 16.66 -24.10 14.77
C VAL A 635 15.22 -23.62 14.62
N GLU A 636 14.92 -22.42 15.08
CA GLU A 636 13.60 -21.82 15.15
C GLU A 636 12.91 -21.68 13.78
N PRO A 637 13.59 -21.29 12.68
CA PRO A 637 12.99 -21.33 11.34
C PRO A 637 12.59 -22.74 10.89
N VAL A 638 13.36 -23.76 11.32
CA VAL A 638 13.02 -25.16 11.05
C VAL A 638 11.79 -25.55 11.86
N LEU A 639 11.75 -25.19 13.14
CA LEU A 639 10.62 -25.48 14.02
C LEU A 639 9.34 -24.85 13.48
N GLU A 640 9.36 -23.59 13.05
CA GLU A 640 8.21 -22.88 12.46
C GLU A 640 7.52 -23.75 11.40
N MET A 641 8.26 -24.26 10.41
CA MET A 641 7.71 -25.06 9.33
C MET A 641 7.21 -26.42 9.80
N LEU A 642 7.92 -27.05 10.75
CA LEU A 642 7.54 -28.37 11.26
C LEU A 642 6.27 -28.33 12.10
N VAL A 643 5.96 -27.21 12.73
CA VAL A 643 4.76 -27.06 13.56
C VAL A 643 3.69 -26.18 12.91
N ALA A 644 3.83 -25.80 11.64
CA ALA A 644 2.90 -24.90 10.96
C ALA A 644 1.48 -25.50 10.89
N ASP A 645 1.35 -26.72 10.36
CA ASP A 645 0.09 -27.44 10.18
C ASP A 645 0.09 -28.76 10.98
N ARG A 646 -0.79 -28.89 11.97
CA ARG A 646 -0.96 -30.09 12.80
C ARG A 646 -1.31 -31.33 11.99
N ARG A 647 -1.92 -31.16 10.81
CA ARG A 647 -2.33 -32.27 9.94
C ARG A 647 -1.13 -33.02 9.35
N LEU A 648 0.04 -32.40 9.30
CA LEU A 648 1.31 -33.05 8.92
C LEU A 648 1.57 -34.36 9.69
N PHE A 649 0.98 -34.50 10.87
CA PHE A 649 1.20 -35.62 11.78
C PHE A 649 -0.06 -36.45 12.07
N LEU A 650 -1.22 -36.01 11.58
CA LEU A 650 -2.48 -36.76 11.70
C LEU A 650 -2.74 -37.66 10.49
N SER A 651 -2.06 -37.42 9.37
CA SER A 651 -2.15 -38.20 8.14
C SER A 651 -1.17 -39.39 8.08
N ALA A 652 -0.70 -39.87 9.24
CA ALA A 652 0.23 -41.01 9.36
C ALA A 652 -0.51 -42.31 9.68
#